data_AF-A0A928N867-F1
#
_entry.id   AF-A0A928N867-F1
#
_cell.length_a   1.000
_cell.length_b   1.000
_cell.length_c   1.000
_cell.angle_alpha   90.00
_cell.angle_beta   90.00
_cell.angle_gamma   90.00
#
_symmetry.space_group_name_H-M   'P 1'
#
loop_
_entity.id
_entity.type
_entity.pdbx_description
1 polymer ?
#
loop_
_entity_poly.entity_id
_entity_poly.type
_entity_poly.pdbx_seq_one_letter_code
_entity_poly.pdbx_strand_id
1 'polypeptide(L)'
;MNLIGTKPDSKGKENVLARARQLTEFVWTPMGDIPAYSKEKGKYFLKKGVPLRGMLYSSTEPVDKFVGENVSMETFCSVISNPDSALYTKDLAGHHNCWAYFGMVCNGLVRYALDIRERFSTKHWPDVPGMKKIADDGDYTPEQIQLCDILYAHGKGKSHVALITDILRDETGTIRQIEVSEALRPLHARRQFDLSDFFREFEVYGLWRYEKINEVSAPSQEENELIFGNTQLPNIGVDYGNKSNYRVGEEVVISAFPDGTNEIELYNGETLLETIVIEGRGKVAKQLPRGYYSLYHKQTGEKVEFCVAEPVIGYRADEGELTVWAESKDGFSTIHHMEFREKPRSEQEKEKGIQSGVYHSDQCASLSKLEFLTEEEKKQGMFTRKIPADAANFKVYFENKYGIWTHTMIRIESDSAPGKWNRTIPDSKGKENILARARQMSDMKWTPVRDVPFYNKTKGRDWLPAKKPLKGMLYSSVEPTDTFVGENLSFETFYSVIANPDSALYTKDLQGHSNSWAYFGAVCNGFVRHGLNIRERYNTCRWVQIPGMKKIAEEGSYSVERLKLCQILHAYGKGTNHVALITDILRDETGSIRQIEVSEALRPLHARRRFEPRAFLEMYERFALWEYEFADQVPMPSEQVDQLLFEDGCLPMPQIAVDHGNKSNYRVGDDIVISAFSDGTNEIELYNGETLLETIVIEGRGKVAKQLPRGYYSLHHKQTGEKVEFCVTEPIICYTVENGILTVTADAKDPQSTLRHMEFRSMSHLQRKKKEGRENEPDTVFYDPRCGALVQVNLLSSEEKKTGMFRFPIPEEGANFKVYFENKYGIWTHTMITL
;
A
#
# COMPACT_ATOMS: atom_id res chain seq x y z
N MET A 1 12.65 13.09 -62.66
CA MET A 1 13.97 12.66 -62.15
C MET A 1 13.76 11.38 -61.38
N ASN A 2 14.55 10.33 -61.67
CA ASN A 2 14.56 9.15 -60.83
C ASN A 2 15.37 9.48 -59.57
N LEU A 3 14.74 9.34 -58.40
CA LEU A 3 15.44 9.47 -57.13
C LEU A 3 15.91 8.09 -56.67
N ILE A 4 17.14 8.02 -56.18
CA ILE A 4 17.79 6.81 -55.69
C ILE A 4 17.87 6.92 -54.17
N GLY A 5 17.27 5.96 -53.47
CA GLY A 5 17.36 5.86 -52.01
C GLY A 5 18.78 5.50 -51.55
N THR A 6 19.26 6.18 -50.52
CA THR A 6 20.58 5.93 -49.94
C THR A 6 20.53 4.58 -49.19
N LYS A 7 21.37 3.63 -49.60
CA LYS A 7 21.47 2.34 -48.90
C LYS A 7 22.20 2.52 -47.56
N PRO A 8 21.81 1.79 -46.49
CA PRO A 8 22.59 1.74 -45.27
C PRO A 8 24.00 1.20 -45.57
N ASP A 9 25.02 1.87 -45.05
CA ASP A 9 26.44 1.54 -45.24
C ASP A 9 27.00 0.60 -44.15
N SER A 10 26.17 0.26 -43.15
CA SER A 10 26.51 -0.69 -42.10
C SER A 10 25.31 -1.52 -41.67
N LYS A 11 25.59 -2.69 -41.08
CA LYS A 11 24.54 -3.55 -40.52
C LYS A 11 23.79 -2.86 -39.37
N GLY A 12 24.50 -2.06 -38.59
CA GLY A 12 23.92 -1.22 -37.55
C GLY A 12 22.85 -0.28 -38.08
N LYS A 13 23.13 0.46 -39.16
CA LYS A 13 22.11 1.33 -39.79
C LYS A 13 20.93 0.53 -40.32
N GLU A 14 21.16 -0.63 -40.94
CA GLU A 14 20.07 -1.51 -41.39
C GLU A 14 19.16 -1.90 -40.21
N ASN A 15 19.74 -2.28 -39.07
CA ASN A 15 19.00 -2.65 -37.86
C ASN A 15 18.21 -1.47 -37.28
N VAL A 16 18.82 -0.27 -37.21
CA VAL A 16 18.13 0.95 -36.76
C VAL A 16 16.90 1.25 -37.60
N LEU A 17 17.03 1.17 -38.93
CA LEU A 17 15.92 1.40 -39.85
C LEU A 17 14.83 0.34 -39.72
N ALA A 18 15.21 -0.93 -39.57
CA ALA A 18 14.25 -2.02 -39.33
C ALA A 18 13.43 -1.75 -38.06
N ARG A 19 14.08 -1.40 -36.95
CA ARG A 19 13.43 -1.07 -35.67
C ARG A 19 12.54 0.18 -35.76
N ALA A 20 12.97 1.23 -36.45
CA ALA A 20 12.14 2.42 -36.66
C ALA A 20 10.88 2.12 -37.49
N ARG A 21 10.99 1.23 -38.48
CA ARG A 21 9.84 0.77 -39.28
C ARG A 21 8.86 -0.05 -38.46
N GLN A 22 9.32 -0.87 -37.51
CA GLN A 22 8.43 -1.61 -36.61
C GLN A 22 7.48 -0.71 -35.84
N LEU A 23 7.86 0.54 -35.52
CA LEU A 23 7.01 1.47 -34.78
C LEU A 23 6.19 2.39 -35.68
N THR A 24 6.70 2.75 -36.87
CA THR A 24 6.05 3.72 -37.77
C THR A 24 5.19 3.06 -38.86
N GLU A 25 5.46 1.81 -39.18
CA GLU A 25 4.71 1.03 -40.17
C GLU A 25 3.75 0.02 -39.54
N PHE A 26 3.76 -0.11 -38.20
CA PHE A 26 2.88 -1.00 -37.45
C PHE A 26 1.40 -0.80 -37.83
N VAL A 27 0.76 -1.80 -38.42
CA VAL A 27 -0.66 -1.73 -38.78
C VAL A 27 -1.47 -2.60 -37.82
N TRP A 28 -2.51 -2.01 -37.23
CA TRP A 28 -3.35 -2.68 -36.23
C TRP A 28 -4.76 -2.06 -36.20
N THR A 29 -5.74 -2.80 -35.67
CA THR A 29 -7.14 -2.35 -35.57
C THR A 29 -7.60 -2.38 -34.11
N PRO A 30 -8.00 -1.25 -33.52
CA PRO A 30 -8.47 -1.20 -32.14
C PRO A 30 -9.74 -2.03 -31.90
N MET A 31 -9.77 -2.78 -30.80
CA MET A 31 -10.94 -3.54 -30.32
C MET A 31 -11.92 -2.69 -29.50
N GLY A 32 -11.49 -1.49 -29.07
CA GLY A 32 -12.26 -0.47 -28.36
C GLY A 32 -11.85 0.94 -28.77
N ASP A 33 -12.60 1.95 -28.34
CA ASP A 33 -12.23 3.35 -28.55
C ASP A 33 -11.03 3.71 -27.66
N ILE A 34 -10.03 4.41 -28.21
CA ILE A 34 -8.81 4.77 -27.48
C ILE A 34 -8.73 6.29 -27.33
N PRO A 35 -8.56 6.81 -26.11
CA PRO A 35 -8.40 8.24 -25.88
C PRO A 35 -7.10 8.74 -26.52
N ALA A 36 -7.20 9.83 -27.27
CA ALA A 36 -6.08 10.46 -27.96
C ALA A 36 -6.18 11.99 -27.90
N TYR A 37 -5.10 12.66 -28.28
CA TYR A 37 -5.02 14.11 -28.32
C TYR A 37 -4.39 14.61 -29.60
N SER A 38 -4.90 15.73 -30.10
CA SER A 38 -4.23 16.52 -31.14
C SER A 38 -4.35 17.99 -30.78
N LYS A 39 -3.41 18.81 -31.24
CA LYS A 39 -3.47 20.27 -31.04
C LYS A 39 -4.74 20.88 -31.65
N GLU A 40 -5.20 20.34 -32.76
CA GLU A 40 -6.35 20.86 -33.52
C GLU A 40 -7.70 20.47 -32.90
N LYS A 41 -7.84 19.21 -32.47
CA LYS A 41 -9.13 18.67 -31.99
C LYS A 41 -9.26 18.61 -30.47
N GLY A 42 -8.19 18.91 -29.72
CA GLY A 42 -8.15 18.63 -28.28
C GLY A 42 -8.25 17.13 -27.99
N LYS A 43 -9.00 16.76 -26.94
CA LYS A 43 -9.31 15.35 -26.62
C LYS A 43 -10.25 14.76 -27.68
N TYR A 44 -9.90 13.61 -28.23
CA TYR A 44 -10.80 12.81 -29.07
C TYR A 44 -10.51 11.32 -28.89
N PHE A 45 -11.20 10.47 -29.64
CA PHE A 45 -11.02 9.02 -29.59
C PHE A 45 -10.62 8.48 -30.97
N LEU A 46 -9.59 7.64 -30.99
CA LEU A 46 -9.32 6.73 -32.11
C LEU A 46 -10.39 5.65 -32.05
N LYS A 47 -11.09 5.43 -33.16
CA LYS A 47 -12.32 4.64 -33.17
C LYS A 47 -12.06 3.15 -33.28
N LYS A 48 -12.83 2.38 -32.50
CA LYS A 48 -12.93 0.93 -32.62
C LYS A 48 -13.14 0.52 -34.09
N GLY A 49 -12.43 -0.51 -34.53
CA GLY A 49 -12.59 -1.10 -35.87
C GLY A 49 -11.98 -0.29 -37.01
N VAL A 50 -11.32 0.85 -36.74
CA VAL A 50 -10.63 1.64 -37.76
C VAL A 50 -9.14 1.25 -37.79
N PRO A 51 -8.62 0.71 -38.91
CA PRO A 51 -7.20 0.39 -39.02
C PRO A 51 -6.33 1.63 -38.81
N LEU A 52 -5.33 1.50 -37.96
CA LEU A 52 -4.34 2.52 -37.65
C LEU A 52 -2.98 2.09 -38.17
N ARG A 53 -2.14 3.07 -38.50
CA ARG A 53 -0.73 2.87 -38.85
C ARG A 53 0.14 3.69 -37.90
N GLY A 54 1.14 3.04 -37.33
CA GLY A 54 2.07 3.60 -36.36
C GLY A 54 1.71 3.27 -34.91
N MET A 55 2.69 3.47 -34.03
CA MET A 55 2.56 3.34 -32.58
C MET A 55 1.82 4.54 -31.98
N LEU A 56 1.08 4.32 -30.89
CA LEU A 56 0.39 5.38 -30.16
C LEU A 56 1.37 6.35 -29.51
N TYR A 57 1.12 7.64 -29.68
CA TYR A 57 1.75 8.68 -28.88
C TYR A 57 0.98 8.90 -27.58
N SER A 58 1.63 8.61 -26.46
CA SER A 58 1.17 8.99 -25.12
C SER A 58 2.36 9.07 -24.18
N SER A 59 2.44 10.13 -23.37
CA SER A 59 3.38 10.20 -22.25
C SER A 59 2.84 9.34 -21.12
N THR A 60 3.18 8.06 -21.07
CA THR A 60 2.69 7.16 -20.02
C THR A 60 3.43 7.31 -18.69
N GLU A 61 4.09 8.45 -18.43
CA GLU A 61 4.90 8.68 -17.24
C GLU A 61 4.16 8.46 -15.90
N PRO A 62 2.87 8.82 -15.74
CA PRO A 62 2.17 8.60 -14.47
C PRO A 62 2.01 7.12 -14.09
N VAL A 63 1.97 6.23 -15.09
CA VAL A 63 1.72 4.79 -14.92
C VAL A 63 2.89 3.91 -15.35
N ASP A 64 3.92 4.52 -15.94
CA ASP A 64 5.07 3.91 -16.60
C ASP A 64 4.65 2.66 -17.39
N LYS A 65 4.00 2.88 -18.53
CA LYS A 65 3.61 1.86 -19.52
C LYS A 65 4.11 2.24 -20.93
N PHE A 66 5.38 2.60 -21.01
CA PHE A 66 6.03 2.99 -22.26
C PHE A 66 6.33 1.76 -23.11
N VAL A 67 5.68 1.68 -24.27
CA VAL A 67 5.98 0.64 -25.26
C VAL A 67 7.42 0.81 -25.75
N GLY A 68 8.14 -0.29 -25.94
CA GLY A 68 9.55 -0.30 -26.35
C GLY A 68 10.54 0.07 -25.24
N GLU A 69 10.05 0.42 -24.05
CA GLU A 69 10.89 0.61 -22.85
C GLU A 69 10.55 -0.45 -21.81
N ASN A 70 9.46 -0.23 -21.07
CA ASN A 70 9.05 -1.08 -19.96
C ASN A 70 7.79 -1.90 -20.28
N VAL A 71 7.30 -1.79 -21.51
CA VAL A 71 6.29 -2.64 -22.13
C VAL A 71 6.87 -3.15 -23.44
N SER A 72 7.02 -4.46 -23.59
CA SER A 72 7.53 -5.06 -24.83
C SER A 72 6.54 -4.88 -25.99
N MET A 73 7.01 -4.96 -27.24
CA MET A 73 6.12 -4.97 -28.41
C MET A 73 5.13 -6.15 -28.37
N GLU A 74 5.57 -7.31 -27.88
CA GLU A 74 4.71 -8.48 -27.69
C GLU A 74 3.60 -8.21 -26.68
N THR A 75 3.95 -7.63 -25.52
CA THR A 75 2.98 -7.21 -24.51
C THR A 75 1.98 -6.24 -25.11
N PHE A 76 2.43 -5.22 -25.83
CA PHE A 76 1.53 -4.26 -26.47
C PHE A 76 0.62 -4.93 -27.51
N CYS A 77 1.13 -5.87 -28.31
CA CYS A 77 0.33 -6.62 -29.27
C CYS A 77 -0.76 -7.47 -28.59
N SER A 78 -0.49 -8.05 -27.42
CA SER A 78 -1.53 -8.76 -26.66
C SER A 78 -2.59 -7.82 -26.06
N VAL A 79 -2.20 -6.59 -25.72
CA VAL A 79 -3.11 -5.55 -25.20
C VAL A 79 -4.08 -5.07 -26.28
N ILE A 80 -3.59 -4.81 -27.50
CA ILE A 80 -4.46 -4.34 -28.60
C ILE A 80 -5.52 -5.37 -28.98
N SER A 81 -5.22 -6.67 -28.85
CA SER A 81 -6.13 -7.76 -29.20
C SER A 81 -7.09 -8.15 -28.07
N ASN A 82 -6.85 -7.65 -26.85
CA ASN A 82 -7.70 -7.85 -25.69
C ASN A 82 -8.65 -6.63 -25.49
N PRO A 83 -9.97 -6.73 -25.75
CA PRO A 83 -10.92 -5.63 -25.56
C PRO A 83 -11.11 -5.20 -24.10
N ASP A 84 -10.77 -6.06 -23.13
CA ASP A 84 -10.79 -5.77 -21.70
C ASP A 84 -9.48 -5.18 -21.17
N SER A 85 -8.49 -4.97 -22.05
CA SER A 85 -7.19 -4.44 -21.66
C SER A 85 -7.26 -3.00 -21.17
N ALA A 86 -6.27 -2.61 -20.37
CA ALA A 86 -6.13 -1.26 -19.84
C ALA A 86 -5.98 -0.19 -20.94
N LEU A 87 -5.64 -0.57 -22.18
CA LEU A 87 -5.66 0.36 -23.33
C LEU A 87 -7.07 0.91 -23.61
N TYR A 88 -8.10 0.08 -23.40
CA TYR A 88 -9.50 0.42 -23.68
C TYR A 88 -10.30 0.73 -22.42
N THR A 89 -9.86 0.24 -21.26
CA THR A 89 -10.61 0.35 -19.99
C THR A 89 -10.05 1.38 -19.01
N LYS A 90 -8.83 1.90 -19.23
CA LYS A 90 -8.20 2.94 -18.41
C LYS A 90 -7.80 4.13 -19.30
N ASP A 91 -7.94 5.35 -18.79
CA ASP A 91 -7.40 6.55 -19.44
C ASP A 91 -6.50 7.36 -18.49
N LEU A 92 -5.63 8.19 -19.06
CA LEU A 92 -4.74 9.09 -18.31
C LEU A 92 -5.24 10.55 -18.37
N ALA A 93 -6.56 10.75 -18.47
CA ALA A 93 -7.12 12.08 -18.61
C ALA A 93 -6.73 12.98 -17.43
N GLY A 94 -6.29 14.20 -17.73
CA GLY A 94 -5.82 15.16 -16.72
C GLY A 94 -4.30 15.28 -16.59
N HIS A 95 -3.53 14.41 -17.25
CA HIS A 95 -2.06 14.50 -17.28
C HIS A 95 -1.53 15.13 -18.58
N HIS A 96 -0.43 15.88 -18.48
CA HIS A 96 0.15 16.62 -19.61
C HIS A 96 0.77 15.67 -20.65
N ASN A 97 0.26 15.68 -21.88
CA ASN A 97 0.65 14.80 -22.99
C ASN A 97 0.32 13.31 -22.80
N CYS A 98 -0.56 12.96 -21.86
CA CYS A 98 -0.96 11.59 -21.56
C CYS A 98 -2.46 11.44 -21.81
N TRP A 99 -2.86 10.46 -22.62
CA TRP A 99 -4.28 10.18 -22.84
C TRP A 99 -4.54 8.69 -22.89
N ALA A 100 -3.83 7.96 -23.76
CA ALA A 100 -3.84 6.50 -23.77
C ALA A 100 -2.99 5.94 -22.63
N TYR A 101 -3.46 4.84 -22.04
CA TYR A 101 -2.77 4.15 -20.93
C TYR A 101 -1.43 3.54 -21.36
N PHE A 102 -1.33 3.12 -22.62
CA PHE A 102 -0.10 2.69 -23.27
C PHE A 102 0.30 3.67 -24.37
N GLY A 103 1.60 3.83 -24.59
CA GLY A 103 2.10 4.62 -25.71
C GLY A 103 3.60 4.83 -25.63
N MET A 104 4.11 5.65 -26.55
CA MET A 104 5.52 5.99 -26.64
C MET A 104 5.67 7.45 -27.06
N VAL A 105 6.68 8.14 -26.53
CA VAL A 105 7.00 9.53 -26.88
C VAL A 105 8.19 9.61 -27.84
N CYS A 106 8.56 10.82 -28.26
CA CYS A 106 9.62 11.04 -29.27
C CYS A 106 10.96 10.41 -28.91
N ASN A 107 11.43 10.55 -27.68
CA ASN A 107 12.67 9.90 -27.26
C ASN A 107 12.56 8.36 -27.23
N GLY A 108 11.38 7.81 -26.93
CA GLY A 108 11.15 6.37 -26.93
C GLY A 108 11.32 5.77 -28.32
N LEU A 109 10.81 6.44 -29.37
CA LEU A 109 10.95 5.95 -30.75
C LEU A 109 12.42 5.90 -31.18
N VAL A 110 13.16 6.97 -30.94
CA VAL A 110 14.56 7.04 -31.36
C VAL A 110 15.42 6.07 -30.54
N ARG A 111 15.15 5.92 -29.24
CA ARG A 111 15.85 4.96 -28.39
C ARG A 111 15.57 3.51 -28.77
N TYR A 112 14.32 3.16 -29.02
CA TYR A 112 13.97 1.83 -29.50
C TYR A 112 14.68 1.52 -30.83
N ALA A 113 14.71 2.49 -31.75
CA ALA A 113 15.43 2.33 -33.01
C ALA A 113 16.93 2.12 -32.82
N LEU A 114 17.54 2.82 -31.86
CA LEU A 114 18.96 2.70 -31.52
C LEU A 114 19.30 1.56 -30.55
N ASP A 115 18.33 0.74 -30.15
CA ASP A 115 18.49 -0.32 -29.13
C ASP A 115 19.08 0.20 -27.79
N ILE A 116 18.72 1.44 -27.43
CA ILE A 116 19.13 2.08 -26.17
C ILE A 116 18.07 1.79 -25.12
N ARG A 117 18.38 0.85 -24.23
CA ARG A 117 17.43 0.41 -23.20
C ARG A 117 17.19 1.49 -22.15
N GLU A 118 18.20 2.25 -21.76
CA GLU A 118 18.13 3.21 -20.64
C GLU A 118 17.25 4.42 -20.90
N ARG A 119 16.50 4.84 -19.88
CA ARG A 119 15.55 5.94 -20.01
C ARG A 119 16.20 7.31 -19.92
N PHE A 120 16.11 8.05 -21.02
CA PHE A 120 16.47 9.46 -21.08
C PHE A 120 15.26 10.28 -21.50
N SER A 121 14.88 11.27 -20.68
CA SER A 121 13.95 12.29 -21.16
C SER A 121 14.59 13.08 -22.30
N THR A 122 13.76 13.68 -23.16
CA THR A 122 14.22 14.42 -24.33
C THR A 122 15.24 15.52 -23.97
N LYS A 123 15.12 16.18 -22.81
CA LYS A 123 16.07 17.22 -22.38
C LYS A 123 17.50 16.72 -22.13
N HIS A 124 17.65 15.42 -21.86
CA HIS A 124 18.94 14.75 -21.60
C HIS A 124 19.45 13.99 -22.82
N TRP A 125 18.90 14.28 -24.00
CA TRP A 125 19.43 13.69 -25.24
C TRP A 125 20.94 13.90 -25.42
N PRO A 126 21.52 15.07 -25.07
CA PRO A 126 22.97 15.27 -25.11
C PRO A 126 23.77 14.35 -24.19
N ASP A 127 23.14 13.81 -23.14
CA ASP A 127 23.79 13.01 -22.11
C ASP A 127 23.76 11.50 -22.44
N VAL A 128 23.12 11.11 -23.55
CA VAL A 128 23.06 9.73 -24.01
C VAL A 128 24.47 9.23 -24.37
N PRO A 129 24.98 8.15 -23.75
CA PRO A 129 26.34 7.65 -24.02
C PRO A 129 26.55 7.30 -25.49
N GLY A 130 27.55 7.92 -26.13
CA GLY A 130 27.85 7.74 -27.56
C GLY A 130 27.05 8.65 -28.50
N MET A 131 26.25 9.57 -27.96
CA MET A 131 25.56 10.60 -28.75
C MET A 131 26.49 11.80 -28.99
N LYS A 132 26.70 12.17 -30.24
CA LYS A 132 27.59 13.25 -30.65
C LYS A 132 26.85 14.32 -31.43
N LYS A 133 27.05 15.58 -31.05
CA LYS A 133 26.56 16.72 -31.82
C LYS A 133 27.40 16.89 -33.08
N ILE A 134 26.74 16.93 -34.24
CA ILE A 134 27.36 17.16 -35.55
C ILE A 134 27.26 18.64 -35.94
N ALA A 135 26.13 19.28 -35.64
CA ALA A 135 25.92 20.69 -35.92
C ALA A 135 24.93 21.32 -34.91
N ASP A 136 25.03 22.64 -34.75
CA ASP A 136 24.10 23.45 -33.97
C ASP A 136 22.74 23.61 -34.68
N ASP A 137 21.78 24.21 -33.96
CA ASP A 137 20.40 24.32 -34.38
C ASP A 137 20.28 25.05 -35.73
N GLY A 138 19.88 24.31 -36.77
CA GLY A 138 19.72 24.82 -38.13
C GLY A 138 21.02 25.13 -38.90
N ASP A 139 22.19 24.82 -38.34
CA ASP A 139 23.50 25.16 -38.94
C ASP A 139 24.17 24.00 -39.69
N TYR A 140 23.39 23.00 -40.10
CA TYR A 140 23.88 21.87 -40.89
C TYR A 140 23.50 22.02 -42.37
N THR A 141 24.39 21.56 -43.24
CA THR A 141 24.18 21.52 -44.69
C THR A 141 23.69 20.14 -45.13
N PRO A 142 23.06 20.01 -46.32
CA PRO A 142 22.66 18.71 -46.87
C PRO A 142 23.79 17.67 -46.86
N GLU A 143 25.02 18.10 -47.10
CA GLU A 143 26.20 17.23 -47.20
C GLU A 143 26.60 16.59 -45.87
N GLN A 144 26.22 17.20 -44.74
CA GLN A 144 26.51 16.67 -43.41
C GLN A 144 25.51 15.60 -42.96
N ILE A 145 24.32 15.58 -43.56
CA ILE A 145 23.21 14.70 -43.20
C ILE A 145 23.51 13.27 -43.66
N GLN A 146 23.36 12.33 -42.72
CA GLN A 146 23.49 10.90 -42.96
C GLN A 146 22.25 10.15 -42.49
N LEU A 147 22.09 8.95 -43.05
CA LEU A 147 21.07 8.00 -42.64
C LEU A 147 21.28 7.64 -41.16
N CYS A 148 20.18 7.60 -40.42
CA CYS A 148 20.14 7.40 -38.96
C CYS A 148 20.71 8.54 -38.12
N ASP A 149 20.92 9.73 -38.70
CA ASP A 149 21.14 10.93 -37.89
C ASP A 149 19.86 11.29 -37.10
N ILE A 150 20.07 11.91 -35.94
CA ILE A 150 19.04 12.33 -35.01
C ILE A 150 18.88 13.84 -35.09
N LEU A 151 17.65 14.29 -35.26
CA LEU A 151 17.27 15.69 -35.16
C LEU A 151 16.83 15.95 -33.72
N TYR A 152 17.48 16.86 -33.02
CA TYR A 152 17.17 17.18 -31.63
C TYR A 152 16.91 18.68 -31.43
N ALA A 153 15.75 19.02 -30.87
CA ALA A 153 15.43 20.38 -30.46
C ALA A 153 15.16 20.44 -28.96
N HIS A 154 15.84 21.36 -28.26
CA HIS A 154 15.58 21.68 -26.86
C HIS A 154 15.76 23.17 -26.60
N GLY A 155 14.66 23.86 -26.27
CA GLY A 155 14.64 25.32 -26.09
C GLY A 155 13.62 25.99 -27.02
N LYS A 156 13.43 27.31 -26.87
CA LYS A 156 12.46 28.11 -27.67
C LYS A 156 11.03 27.51 -27.74
N GLY A 157 10.60 26.82 -26.70
CA GLY A 157 9.28 26.18 -26.63
C GLY A 157 9.14 24.83 -27.35
N LYS A 158 10.24 24.24 -27.86
CA LYS A 158 10.26 22.87 -28.42
C LYS A 158 11.16 21.94 -27.60
N SER A 159 10.71 20.70 -27.45
CA SER A 159 11.45 19.59 -26.85
C SER A 159 11.07 18.33 -27.64
N HIS A 160 11.87 17.97 -28.63
CA HIS A 160 11.56 16.87 -29.56
C HIS A 160 12.82 16.21 -30.10
N VAL A 161 12.72 14.92 -30.41
CA VAL A 161 13.73 14.16 -31.13
C VAL A 161 13.09 13.35 -32.25
N ALA A 162 13.80 13.23 -33.36
CA ALA A 162 13.35 12.56 -34.57
C ALA A 162 14.51 11.86 -35.27
N LEU A 163 14.23 10.83 -36.08
CA LEU A 163 15.25 10.00 -36.73
C LEU A 163 15.15 10.13 -38.25
N ILE A 164 16.27 10.40 -38.93
CA ILE A 164 16.34 10.39 -40.39
C ILE A 164 16.39 8.93 -40.88
N THR A 165 15.34 8.50 -41.60
CA THR A 165 15.16 7.10 -42.01
C THR A 165 15.27 6.84 -43.49
N ASP A 166 15.31 7.88 -44.32
CA ASP A 166 15.69 7.75 -45.74
C ASP A 166 16.28 9.06 -46.28
N ILE A 167 17.13 8.95 -47.29
CA ILE A 167 17.73 10.08 -48.01
C ILE A 167 17.70 9.73 -49.50
N LEU A 168 16.92 10.48 -50.26
CA LEU A 168 16.72 10.30 -51.69
C LEU A 168 17.60 11.28 -52.46
N ARG A 169 18.44 10.76 -53.35
CA ARG A 169 19.40 11.52 -54.16
C ARG A 169 19.02 11.48 -55.64
N ASP A 170 19.32 12.55 -56.37
CA ASP A 170 19.25 12.51 -57.83
C ASP A 170 20.45 11.76 -58.43
N GLU A 171 20.46 11.62 -59.76
CA GLU A 171 21.52 10.93 -60.52
C GLU A 171 22.91 11.57 -60.36
N THR A 172 22.99 12.82 -59.91
CA THR A 172 24.26 13.52 -59.63
C THR A 172 24.75 13.32 -58.20
N GLY A 173 23.98 12.62 -57.36
CA GLY A 173 24.28 12.37 -55.96
C GLY A 173 23.79 13.47 -55.00
N THR A 174 23.13 14.52 -55.52
CA THR A 174 22.57 15.61 -54.70
C THR A 174 21.32 15.15 -53.95
N ILE A 175 21.23 15.45 -52.65
CA ILE A 175 20.04 15.15 -51.84
C ILE A 175 18.87 15.99 -52.34
N ARG A 176 17.73 15.34 -52.60
CA ARG A 176 16.49 16.01 -53.03
C ARG A 176 15.38 15.87 -52.00
N GLN A 177 15.31 14.74 -51.31
CA GLN A 177 14.32 14.49 -50.29
C GLN A 177 14.92 13.75 -49.10
N ILE A 178 14.35 14.01 -47.92
CA ILE A 178 14.73 13.37 -46.67
C ILE A 178 13.45 12.83 -46.02
N GLU A 179 13.48 11.58 -45.58
CA GLU A 179 12.41 10.99 -44.78
C GLU A 179 12.80 10.98 -43.31
N VAL A 180 11.87 11.41 -42.46
CA VAL A 180 12.04 11.46 -41.01
C VAL A 180 10.95 10.63 -40.34
N SER A 181 11.37 9.71 -39.47
CA SER A 181 10.49 8.95 -38.58
C SER A 181 10.32 9.69 -37.25
N GLU A 182 9.07 9.92 -36.86
CA GLU A 182 8.73 10.78 -35.73
C GLU A 182 7.57 10.23 -34.89
N ALA A 183 7.67 10.40 -33.58
CA ALA A 183 6.55 10.22 -32.69
C ALA A 183 5.66 11.47 -32.71
N LEU A 184 4.65 11.47 -33.57
CA LEU A 184 3.66 12.54 -33.68
C LEU A 184 2.38 12.19 -32.94
N ARG A 185 1.56 13.19 -32.63
CA ARG A 185 0.23 12.98 -32.05
C ARG A 185 -0.79 12.80 -33.18
N PRO A 186 -1.66 11.76 -33.15
CA PRO A 186 -1.78 10.71 -32.14
C PRO A 186 -0.88 9.48 -32.37
N LEU A 187 -0.27 9.36 -33.56
CA LEU A 187 0.43 8.17 -34.02
C LEU A 187 1.80 8.53 -34.58
N HIS A 188 2.73 7.62 -34.42
CA HIS A 188 4.06 7.73 -34.98
C HIS A 188 3.98 7.60 -36.50
N ALA A 189 4.76 8.40 -37.22
CA ALA A 189 4.65 8.50 -38.66
C ALA A 189 6.01 8.73 -39.31
N ARG A 190 6.05 8.47 -40.60
CA ARG A 190 7.15 8.88 -41.48
C ARG A 190 6.67 10.05 -42.32
N ARG A 191 7.49 11.09 -42.38
CA ARG A 191 7.23 12.27 -43.20
C ARG A 191 8.38 12.43 -44.18
N GLN A 192 8.03 12.60 -45.45
CA GLN A 192 8.99 12.92 -46.50
C GLN A 192 8.95 14.42 -46.75
N PHE A 193 10.12 15.01 -46.86
CA PHE A 193 10.29 16.44 -47.09
C PHE A 193 11.15 16.63 -48.33
N ASP A 194 10.81 17.64 -49.14
CA ASP A 194 11.83 18.22 -49.99
C ASP A 194 12.86 18.98 -49.14
N LEU A 195 13.99 19.31 -49.76
CA LEU A 195 15.11 19.91 -49.05
C LEU A 195 14.74 21.25 -48.37
N SER A 196 13.98 22.10 -49.06
CA SER A 196 13.55 23.41 -48.52
C SER A 196 12.60 23.27 -47.34
N ASP A 197 11.65 22.36 -47.44
CA ASP A 197 10.66 22.08 -46.39
C ASP A 197 11.32 21.42 -45.18
N PHE A 198 12.29 20.56 -45.40
CA PHE A 198 13.08 19.93 -44.35
C PHE A 198 13.81 20.98 -43.50
N PHE A 199 14.60 21.87 -44.12
CA PHE A 199 15.33 22.89 -43.35
C PHE A 199 14.40 23.90 -42.68
N ARG A 200 13.22 24.16 -43.25
CA ARG A 200 12.20 25.00 -42.62
C ARG A 200 11.57 24.33 -41.40
N GLU A 201 11.18 23.06 -41.51
CA GLU A 201 10.56 22.31 -40.41
C GLU A 201 11.53 22.09 -39.25
N PHE A 202 12.79 21.79 -39.57
CA PHE A 202 13.83 21.43 -38.62
C PHE A 202 14.85 22.57 -38.34
N GLU A 203 14.49 23.83 -38.61
CA GLU A 203 15.36 25.01 -38.46
C GLU A 203 15.90 25.21 -37.03
N VAL A 204 15.19 24.69 -36.03
CA VAL A 204 15.54 24.79 -34.61
C VAL A 204 16.05 23.47 -34.01
N TYR A 205 16.42 22.51 -34.87
CA TYR A 205 16.97 21.23 -34.44
C TYR A 205 18.46 21.23 -34.69
N GLY A 206 19.25 20.77 -33.72
CA GLY A 206 20.63 20.36 -33.97
C GLY A 206 20.67 18.98 -34.62
N LEU A 207 21.76 18.71 -35.35
CA LEU A 207 22.04 17.41 -35.95
C LEU A 207 22.94 16.60 -35.03
N TRP A 208 22.55 15.37 -34.70
CA TRP A 208 23.27 14.48 -33.80
C TRP A 208 23.45 13.10 -34.43
N ARG A 209 24.50 12.39 -33.99
CA ARG A 209 24.85 11.07 -34.48
C ARG A 209 25.20 10.15 -33.34
N TYR A 210 24.71 8.92 -33.42
CA TYR A 210 25.06 7.87 -32.48
C TYR A 210 26.33 7.13 -32.95
N GLU A 211 27.43 7.26 -32.21
CA GLU A 211 28.72 6.69 -32.59
C GLU A 211 28.75 5.16 -32.45
N LYS A 212 27.89 4.59 -31.60
CA LYS A 212 27.75 3.14 -31.39
C LYS A 212 26.73 2.50 -32.32
N ILE A 213 26.43 3.10 -33.46
CA ILE A 213 25.40 2.60 -34.38
C ILE A 213 25.66 1.16 -34.84
N ASN A 214 26.92 0.73 -34.91
CA ASN A 214 27.30 -0.62 -35.30
C ASN A 214 27.10 -1.68 -34.20
N GLU A 215 26.81 -1.25 -32.96
CA GLU A 215 26.47 -2.13 -31.83
C GLU A 215 24.96 -2.43 -31.77
N VAL A 216 24.13 -1.74 -32.56
CA VAL A 216 22.68 -1.90 -32.57
C VAL A 216 22.31 -3.31 -33.03
N SER A 217 21.63 -4.06 -32.17
CA SER A 217 21.20 -5.42 -32.49
C SER A 217 20.08 -5.44 -33.52
N ALA A 218 20.02 -6.50 -34.32
CA ALA A 218 18.87 -6.73 -35.18
C ALA A 218 17.61 -6.93 -34.33
N PRO A 219 16.44 -6.42 -34.75
CA PRO A 219 15.19 -6.77 -34.09
C PRO A 219 14.99 -8.28 -34.10
N SER A 220 14.38 -8.83 -33.05
CA SER A 220 14.14 -10.27 -32.98
C SER A 220 13.21 -10.72 -34.10
N GLN A 221 13.25 -12.00 -34.46
CA GLN A 221 12.32 -12.55 -35.45
C GLN A 221 10.86 -12.33 -35.01
N GLU A 222 10.57 -12.54 -33.73
CA GLU A 222 9.26 -12.32 -33.12
C GLU A 222 8.83 -10.85 -33.27
N GLU A 223 9.72 -9.89 -32.98
CA GLU A 223 9.42 -8.46 -33.15
C GLU A 223 9.12 -8.10 -34.63
N ASN A 224 9.76 -8.78 -35.59
CA ASN A 224 9.51 -8.55 -37.02
C ASN A 224 8.17 -9.15 -37.48
N GLU A 225 7.78 -10.30 -36.93
CA GLU A 225 6.50 -10.95 -37.23
C GLU A 225 5.31 -10.13 -36.67
N LEU A 226 5.54 -9.35 -35.61
CA LEU A 226 4.54 -8.46 -35.00
C LEU A 226 4.20 -7.21 -35.83
N ILE A 227 4.90 -6.89 -36.93
CA ILE A 227 4.64 -5.69 -37.75
C ILE A 227 3.20 -5.65 -38.30
N PHE A 228 2.60 -6.83 -38.50
CA PHE A 228 1.18 -6.97 -38.82
C PHE A 228 0.47 -7.37 -37.53
N GLY A 229 -0.05 -6.39 -36.78
CA GLY A 229 -0.73 -6.64 -35.51
C GLY A 229 -1.83 -7.69 -35.70
N ASN A 230 -1.66 -8.87 -35.08
CA ASN A 230 -2.65 -9.92 -35.15
C ASN A 230 -3.85 -9.49 -34.29
N THR A 231 -4.88 -8.95 -34.93
CA THR A 231 -6.11 -8.44 -34.28
C THR A 231 -7.10 -9.55 -33.92
N GLN A 232 -6.67 -10.80 -34.01
CA GLN A 232 -7.47 -11.93 -33.59
C GLN A 232 -7.65 -11.88 -32.07
N LEU A 233 -8.91 -12.01 -31.63
CA LEU A 233 -9.23 -12.15 -30.21
C LEU A 233 -8.46 -13.36 -29.65
N PRO A 234 -7.71 -13.20 -28.55
CA PRO A 234 -7.07 -14.34 -27.89
C PRO A 234 -8.15 -15.21 -27.23
N ASN A 235 -7.82 -16.42 -26.78
CA ASN A 235 -8.76 -17.19 -25.96
C ASN A 235 -8.71 -16.72 -24.50
N ILE A 236 -7.53 -16.30 -24.03
CA ILE A 236 -7.32 -15.75 -22.69
C ILE A 236 -6.42 -14.51 -22.71
N GLY A 237 -6.58 -13.63 -21.74
CA GLY A 237 -5.75 -12.44 -21.62
C GLY A 237 -5.75 -11.85 -20.22
N VAL A 238 -4.77 -10.98 -19.95
CA VAL A 238 -4.75 -10.12 -18.76
C VAL A 238 -4.80 -8.64 -19.15
N ASP A 239 -5.27 -7.75 -18.28
CA ASP A 239 -5.50 -6.34 -18.63
C ASP A 239 -4.25 -5.56 -19.02
N TYR A 240 -3.07 -5.93 -18.53
CA TYR A 240 -1.80 -5.33 -18.95
C TYR A 240 -1.08 -6.09 -20.07
N GLY A 241 -1.69 -7.18 -20.56
CA GLY A 241 -1.14 -8.01 -21.63
C GLY A 241 -0.17 -9.10 -21.16
N ASN A 242 0.22 -9.95 -22.10
CA ASN A 242 1.19 -11.01 -21.92
C ASN A 242 2.57 -10.46 -21.53
N LYS A 243 3.25 -11.17 -20.63
CA LYS A 243 4.53 -10.81 -20.00
C LYS A 243 4.49 -9.48 -19.25
N SER A 244 3.33 -9.01 -18.81
CA SER A 244 3.22 -7.72 -18.12
C SER A 244 3.68 -7.74 -16.66
N ASN A 245 3.92 -6.54 -16.10
CA ASN A 245 4.26 -6.31 -14.70
C ASN A 245 3.08 -5.64 -13.96
N TYR A 246 2.72 -6.23 -12.82
CA TYR A 246 1.79 -5.74 -11.82
C TYR A 246 2.53 -5.43 -10.51
N ARG A 247 2.01 -4.49 -9.72
CA ARG A 247 2.46 -4.24 -8.35
C ARG A 247 1.70 -5.14 -7.37
N VAL A 248 2.32 -5.48 -6.24
CA VAL A 248 1.59 -6.15 -5.16
C VAL A 248 0.42 -5.28 -4.73
N GLY A 249 -0.76 -5.90 -4.56
CA GLY A 249 -2.02 -5.20 -4.27
C GLY A 249 -2.77 -4.69 -5.50
N GLU A 250 -2.14 -4.62 -6.69
CA GLU A 250 -2.88 -4.36 -7.93
C GLU A 250 -3.72 -5.59 -8.32
N GLU A 251 -4.92 -5.32 -8.82
CA GLU A 251 -5.77 -6.36 -9.40
C GLU A 251 -5.25 -6.77 -10.78
N VAL A 252 -5.13 -8.08 -10.99
CA VAL A 252 -4.93 -8.71 -12.29
C VAL A 252 -6.29 -9.09 -12.84
N VAL A 253 -6.71 -8.48 -13.95
CA VAL A 253 -7.99 -8.81 -14.59
C VAL A 253 -7.75 -9.87 -15.65
N ILE A 254 -8.18 -11.10 -15.36
CA ILE A 254 -8.07 -12.28 -16.23
C ILE A 254 -9.35 -12.40 -17.05
N SER A 255 -9.23 -12.43 -18.38
CA SER A 255 -10.36 -12.46 -19.31
C SER A 255 -10.35 -13.72 -20.16
N ALA A 256 -11.54 -14.25 -20.45
CA ALA A 256 -11.77 -15.32 -21.42
C ALA A 256 -12.74 -14.84 -22.52
N PHE A 257 -12.42 -15.18 -23.76
CA PHE A 257 -13.15 -14.70 -24.95
C PHE A 257 -13.91 -15.77 -25.75
N PRO A 258 -13.62 -17.09 -25.65
CA PRO A 258 -14.47 -18.10 -26.26
C PRO A 258 -15.83 -18.14 -25.60
N ASP A 259 -16.85 -18.48 -26.39
CA ASP A 259 -18.17 -18.80 -25.87
C ASP A 259 -18.14 -20.22 -25.26
N GLY A 260 -18.94 -20.46 -24.21
CA GLY A 260 -18.93 -21.72 -23.44
C GLY A 260 -18.06 -21.67 -22.17
N THR A 261 -17.92 -22.80 -21.48
CA THR A 261 -17.16 -22.87 -20.22
C THR A 261 -15.67 -22.85 -20.49
N ASN A 262 -14.98 -21.82 -20.00
CA ASN A 262 -13.53 -21.65 -20.11
C ASN A 262 -12.87 -22.07 -18.80
N GLU A 263 -11.94 -23.03 -18.86
CA GLU A 263 -11.16 -23.47 -17.70
C GLU A 263 -9.73 -22.96 -17.83
N ILE A 264 -9.31 -22.13 -16.89
CA ILE A 264 -8.01 -21.45 -16.91
C ILE A 264 -7.21 -21.88 -15.69
N GLU A 265 -6.08 -22.55 -15.90
CA GLU A 265 -5.19 -22.94 -14.82
C GLU A 265 -4.21 -21.80 -14.50
N LEU A 266 -4.23 -21.31 -13.27
CA LEU A 266 -3.33 -20.27 -12.77
C LEU A 266 -2.17 -20.91 -12.00
N TYR A 267 -0.96 -20.69 -12.48
CA TYR A 267 0.28 -21.17 -11.87
C TYR A 267 1.09 -20.02 -11.28
N ASN A 268 1.83 -20.29 -10.21
CA ASN A 268 2.97 -19.48 -9.76
C ASN A 268 4.24 -20.32 -9.86
N GLY A 269 5.11 -20.00 -10.82
CA GLY A 269 6.19 -20.89 -11.24
C GLY A 269 5.63 -22.21 -11.78
N GLU A 270 6.01 -23.32 -11.16
CA GLU A 270 5.51 -24.66 -11.51
C GLU A 270 4.30 -25.10 -10.67
N THR A 271 3.93 -24.31 -9.66
CA THR A 271 2.85 -24.64 -8.72
C THR A 271 1.51 -24.18 -9.26
N LEU A 272 0.59 -25.11 -9.51
CA LEU A 272 -0.81 -24.79 -9.77
C LEU A 272 -1.45 -24.22 -8.50
N LEU A 273 -1.97 -22.99 -8.59
CA LEU A 273 -2.66 -22.33 -7.48
C LEU A 273 -4.15 -22.64 -7.51
N GLU A 274 -4.79 -22.50 -8.68
CA GLU A 274 -6.22 -22.73 -8.85
C GLU A 274 -6.58 -22.94 -10.33
N THR A 275 -7.77 -23.50 -10.57
CA THR A 275 -8.44 -23.49 -11.87
C THR A 275 -9.61 -22.51 -11.81
N ILE A 276 -9.53 -21.47 -12.61
CA ILE A 276 -10.54 -20.43 -12.76
C ILE A 276 -11.53 -20.88 -13.83
N VAL A 277 -12.83 -20.90 -13.49
CA VAL A 277 -13.90 -21.20 -14.43
C VAL A 277 -14.63 -19.92 -14.80
N ILE A 278 -14.70 -19.61 -16.10
CA ILE A 278 -15.43 -18.46 -16.64
C ILE A 278 -16.47 -18.97 -17.62
N GLU A 279 -17.75 -18.75 -17.31
CA GLU A 279 -18.86 -19.13 -18.18
C GLU A 279 -19.06 -18.11 -19.30
N GLY A 280 -18.91 -18.55 -20.54
CA GLY A 280 -18.94 -17.71 -21.73
C GLY A 280 -17.81 -16.69 -21.74
N ARG A 281 -18.05 -15.57 -22.41
CA ARG A 281 -17.15 -14.42 -22.39
C ARG A 281 -17.26 -13.70 -21.06
N GLY A 282 -16.15 -13.57 -20.36
CA GLY A 282 -16.16 -12.98 -19.04
C GLY A 282 -14.76 -12.68 -18.53
N LYS A 283 -14.71 -12.12 -17.33
CA LYS A 283 -13.46 -11.79 -16.66
C LYS A 283 -13.58 -11.91 -15.15
N VAL A 284 -12.45 -12.16 -14.50
CA VAL A 284 -12.30 -12.18 -13.05
C VAL A 284 -11.13 -11.30 -12.66
N ALA A 285 -11.27 -10.55 -11.57
CA ALA A 285 -10.17 -9.80 -10.97
C ALA A 285 -9.56 -10.62 -9.83
N LYS A 286 -8.23 -10.66 -9.76
CA LYS A 286 -7.48 -11.36 -8.71
C LYS A 286 -6.40 -10.43 -8.17
N GLN A 287 -6.35 -10.27 -6.85
CA GLN A 287 -5.15 -9.76 -6.19
C GLN A 287 -4.25 -10.96 -5.89
N LEU A 288 -3.04 -10.92 -6.42
CA LEU A 288 -2.10 -12.02 -6.30
C LEU A 288 -0.89 -11.55 -5.48
N PRO A 289 -0.31 -12.43 -4.65
CA PRO A 289 0.92 -12.10 -3.94
C PRO A 289 2.09 -11.95 -4.92
N ARG A 290 3.25 -11.53 -4.43
CA ARG A 290 4.48 -11.48 -5.23
C ARG A 290 4.75 -12.84 -5.90
N GLY A 291 5.02 -12.86 -7.20
CA GLY A 291 5.22 -14.11 -7.93
C GLY A 291 5.32 -13.97 -9.45
N TYR A 292 5.69 -15.07 -10.10
CA TYR A 292 5.69 -15.21 -11.56
C TYR A 292 4.55 -16.12 -11.97
N TYR A 293 3.59 -15.57 -12.69
CA TYR A 293 2.36 -16.26 -12.97
C TYR A 293 2.28 -16.71 -14.42
N SER A 294 1.59 -17.83 -14.63
CA SER A 294 1.19 -18.31 -15.94
C SER A 294 -0.27 -18.76 -15.89
N LEU A 295 -1.04 -18.35 -16.89
CA LEU A 295 -2.40 -18.80 -17.14
C LEU A 295 -2.35 -19.76 -18.32
N TYR A 296 -3.01 -20.91 -18.19
CA TYR A 296 -3.16 -21.88 -19.28
C TYR A 296 -4.64 -22.12 -19.54
N HIS A 297 -5.08 -21.87 -20.76
CA HIS A 297 -6.44 -22.17 -21.19
C HIS A 297 -6.53 -23.65 -21.57
N LYS A 298 -7.20 -24.47 -20.77
CA LYS A 298 -7.15 -25.94 -20.91
C LYS A 298 -7.65 -26.45 -22.26
N GLN A 299 -8.64 -25.78 -22.84
CA GLN A 299 -9.27 -26.22 -24.09
C GLN A 299 -8.41 -25.91 -25.32
N THR A 300 -7.60 -24.84 -25.28
CA THR A 300 -6.86 -24.35 -26.46
C THR A 300 -5.34 -24.48 -26.30
N GLY A 301 -4.86 -24.71 -25.09
CA GLY A 301 -3.43 -24.72 -24.75
C GLY A 301 -2.78 -23.34 -24.77
N GLU A 302 -3.55 -22.27 -24.95
CA GLU A 302 -3.03 -20.91 -24.97
C GLU A 302 -2.47 -20.53 -23.59
N LYS A 303 -1.34 -19.83 -23.59
CA LYS A 303 -0.60 -19.44 -22.38
C LYS A 303 -0.43 -17.92 -22.31
N VAL A 304 -0.70 -17.35 -21.13
CA VAL A 304 -0.39 -15.95 -20.81
C VAL A 304 0.48 -15.91 -19.57
N GLU A 305 1.53 -15.10 -19.58
CA GLU A 305 2.48 -14.92 -18.50
C GLU A 305 2.41 -13.50 -17.94
N PHE A 306 2.70 -13.32 -16.65
CA PHE A 306 2.87 -12.00 -16.04
C PHE A 306 3.63 -12.12 -14.72
N CYS A 307 4.07 -10.99 -14.17
CA CYS A 307 4.74 -10.91 -12.88
C CYS A 307 4.00 -9.96 -11.95
N VAL A 308 3.87 -10.33 -10.68
CA VAL A 308 3.48 -9.42 -9.60
C VAL A 308 4.71 -9.18 -8.75
N ALA A 309 5.20 -7.95 -8.72
CA ALA A 309 6.43 -7.60 -8.02
C ALA A 309 6.25 -6.35 -7.16
N GLU A 310 6.86 -6.39 -5.97
CA GLU A 310 7.24 -5.21 -5.21
C GLU A 310 8.70 -4.91 -5.55
N PRO A 311 9.01 -3.83 -6.29
CA PRO A 311 10.36 -3.68 -6.81
C PRO A 311 11.37 -3.29 -5.71
N VAL A 312 10.96 -2.69 -4.58
CA VAL A 312 11.87 -2.30 -3.50
C VAL A 312 11.51 -3.00 -2.20
N ILE A 313 12.50 -3.69 -1.63
CA ILE A 313 12.39 -4.39 -0.37
C ILE A 313 12.94 -3.53 0.79
N GLY A 314 13.85 -2.60 0.49
CA GLY A 314 14.19 -1.52 1.41
C GLY A 314 15.17 -0.50 0.85
N TYR A 315 15.18 0.67 1.47
CA TYR A 315 16.20 1.69 1.27
C TYR A 315 16.52 2.34 2.61
N ARG A 316 17.70 2.92 2.70
CA ARG A 316 18.19 3.65 3.87
C ARG A 316 18.91 4.89 3.39
N ALA A 317 18.44 6.06 3.81
CA ALA A 317 19.09 7.33 3.53
C ALA A 317 19.74 7.84 4.82
N ASP A 318 21.06 7.69 4.94
CA ASP A 318 21.86 8.09 6.10
C ASP A 318 23.00 9.01 5.65
N GLU A 319 23.27 10.09 6.38
CA GLU A 319 24.46 10.96 6.18
C GLU A 319 24.64 11.52 4.75
N GLY A 320 23.53 11.72 4.01
CA GLY A 320 23.58 12.15 2.61
C GLY A 320 23.98 11.03 1.64
N GLU A 321 23.98 9.78 2.09
CA GLU A 321 24.08 8.58 1.27
C GLU A 321 22.78 7.80 1.30
N LEU A 322 22.47 7.18 0.18
CA LEU A 322 21.34 6.33 -0.04
C LEU A 322 21.86 4.93 -0.31
N THR A 323 21.57 4.02 0.60
CA THR A 323 21.74 2.58 0.40
C THR A 323 20.41 1.99 -0.05
N VAL A 324 20.39 1.35 -1.22
CA VAL A 324 19.23 0.60 -1.72
C VAL A 324 19.58 -0.87 -1.70
N TRP A 325 18.67 -1.71 -1.25
CA TRP A 325 18.79 -3.16 -1.42
C TRP A 325 17.49 -3.76 -1.96
N ALA A 326 17.64 -4.71 -2.88
CA ALA A 326 16.62 -5.62 -3.31
C ALA A 326 17.08 -7.04 -2.94
N GLU A 327 16.16 -7.90 -2.50
CA GLU A 327 16.47 -9.32 -2.34
C GLU A 327 16.69 -9.90 -3.74
N SER A 328 17.96 -9.97 -4.15
CA SER A 328 18.38 -10.69 -5.34
C SER A 328 18.26 -12.21 -5.16
N LYS A 329 18.07 -12.69 -3.93
CA LYS A 329 18.12 -14.12 -3.57
C LYS A 329 17.06 -14.97 -4.25
N ASP A 330 15.96 -14.37 -4.67
CA ASP A 330 14.82 -15.11 -5.18
C ASP A 330 14.76 -15.12 -6.73
N GLY A 331 15.71 -14.43 -7.40
CA GLY A 331 15.76 -14.34 -8.86
C GLY A 331 14.61 -13.52 -9.49
N PHE A 332 13.85 -12.75 -8.71
CA PHE A 332 12.69 -12.01 -9.22
C PHE A 332 13.04 -10.77 -10.03
N SER A 333 14.11 -10.03 -9.71
CA SER A 333 14.50 -8.86 -10.50
C SER A 333 15.96 -8.49 -10.30
N THR A 334 16.63 -8.07 -11.36
CA THR A 334 17.98 -7.49 -11.29
C THR A 334 17.86 -5.98 -11.24
N ILE A 335 18.51 -5.32 -10.28
CA ILE A 335 18.56 -3.85 -10.28
C ILE A 335 19.42 -3.40 -11.46
N HIS A 336 18.93 -2.50 -12.31
CA HIS A 336 19.66 -2.08 -13.50
C HIS A 336 20.35 -0.73 -13.31
N HIS A 337 19.58 0.30 -12.93
CA HIS A 337 20.08 1.66 -12.78
C HIS A 337 19.21 2.50 -11.84
N MET A 338 19.74 3.67 -11.46
CA MET A 338 19.09 4.65 -10.58
C MET A 338 18.97 6.01 -11.27
N GLU A 339 17.87 6.69 -11.00
CA GLU A 339 17.59 8.05 -11.46
C GLU A 339 17.30 8.95 -10.26
N PHE A 340 18.06 10.04 -10.10
CA PHE A 340 17.70 11.13 -9.19
C PHE A 340 16.82 12.15 -9.90
N ARG A 341 15.80 12.64 -9.20
CA ARG A 341 14.92 13.71 -9.69
C ARG A 341 14.98 14.93 -8.78
N GLU A 342 15.11 16.10 -9.39
CA GLU A 342 15.04 17.40 -8.73
C GLU A 342 13.65 17.67 -8.14
N LYS A 343 13.57 18.58 -7.16
CA LYS A 343 12.27 19.13 -6.71
C LYS A 343 11.52 19.75 -7.90
N PRO A 344 10.19 19.58 -8.00
CA PRO A 344 9.38 20.33 -8.96
C PRO A 344 9.70 21.82 -8.88
N ARG A 345 9.77 22.50 -10.03
CA ARG A 345 10.08 23.92 -10.11
C ARG A 345 9.15 24.78 -9.24
N SER A 346 7.89 24.38 -9.09
CA SER A 346 6.92 25.03 -8.21
C SER A 346 7.32 24.97 -6.73
N GLU A 347 7.91 23.86 -6.27
CA GLU A 347 8.46 23.76 -4.91
C GLU A 347 9.73 24.60 -4.77
N GLN A 348 10.62 24.58 -5.77
CA GLN A 348 11.82 25.42 -5.77
C GLN A 348 11.47 26.92 -5.77
N GLU A 349 10.42 27.33 -6.48
CA GLU A 349 9.90 28.71 -6.53
C GLU A 349 9.22 29.11 -5.22
N LYS A 350 8.44 28.20 -4.61
CA LYS A 350 7.86 28.39 -3.26
C LYS A 350 8.94 28.58 -2.20
N GLU A 351 10.00 27.76 -2.22
CA GLU A 351 11.14 27.90 -1.31
C GLU A 351 11.89 29.24 -1.50
N LYS A 352 11.85 29.80 -2.72
CA LYS A 352 12.41 31.12 -3.05
C LYS A 352 11.43 32.28 -2.80
N GLY A 353 10.23 32.03 -2.27
CA GLY A 353 9.22 33.05 -2.01
C GLY A 353 8.61 33.67 -3.28
N ILE A 354 8.75 33.00 -4.43
CA ILE A 354 8.23 33.47 -5.72
C ILE A 354 6.80 32.94 -5.88
N GLN A 355 5.80 33.83 -5.88
CA GLN A 355 4.44 33.48 -6.29
C GLN A 355 4.38 33.39 -7.83
N SER A 356 4.47 32.17 -8.38
CA SER A 356 4.19 31.96 -9.80
C SER A 356 2.69 31.72 -10.03
N GLY A 357 2.07 32.56 -10.86
CA GLY A 357 0.65 32.49 -11.25
C GLY A 357 0.36 31.53 -12.41
N VAL A 358 1.30 30.61 -12.71
CA VAL A 358 1.18 29.67 -13.82
C VAL A 358 1.05 28.26 -13.25
N TYR A 359 -0.08 27.61 -13.51
CA TYR A 359 -0.32 26.20 -13.20
C TYR A 359 0.67 25.32 -13.99
N HIS A 360 1.87 25.10 -13.44
CA HIS A 360 2.72 23.99 -13.83
C HIS A 360 2.22 22.75 -13.08
N SER A 361 1.99 21.64 -13.78
CA SER A 361 1.69 20.37 -13.11
C SER A 361 2.85 20.02 -12.17
N ASP A 362 2.59 19.91 -10.88
CA ASP A 362 3.56 19.61 -9.80
C ASP A 362 4.28 18.24 -9.97
N GLN A 363 4.08 17.54 -11.10
CA GLN A 363 4.59 16.20 -11.38
C GLN A 363 5.84 16.16 -12.29
N CYS A 364 6.22 17.25 -12.95
CA CYS A 364 7.44 17.29 -13.77
C CYS A 364 8.66 17.70 -12.93
N ALA A 365 9.13 16.78 -12.10
CA ALA A 365 10.48 16.85 -11.57
C ALA A 365 11.49 16.61 -12.71
N SER A 366 12.48 17.48 -12.87
CA SER A 366 13.57 17.28 -13.82
C SER A 366 14.45 16.11 -13.37
N LEU A 367 14.76 15.19 -14.28
CA LEU A 367 15.94 14.32 -14.18
C LEU A 367 17.17 15.16 -13.78
N SER A 368 17.86 14.80 -12.70
CA SER A 368 19.05 15.54 -12.24
C SER A 368 20.34 14.75 -12.44
N LYS A 369 20.28 13.42 -12.31
CA LYS A 369 21.42 12.53 -12.54
C LYS A 369 20.99 11.08 -12.78
N LEU A 370 21.55 10.45 -13.81
CA LEU A 370 21.44 9.01 -14.06
C LEU A 370 22.72 8.33 -13.59
N GLU A 371 22.60 7.27 -12.79
CA GLU A 371 23.75 6.48 -12.33
C GLU A 371 23.56 4.99 -12.63
N PHE A 372 24.60 4.42 -13.24
CA PHE A 372 24.67 3.00 -13.57
C PHE A 372 25.22 2.19 -12.40
N LEU A 373 24.68 1.00 -12.21
CA LEU A 373 25.22 0.03 -11.27
C LEU A 373 26.32 -0.79 -11.95
N THR A 374 27.37 -1.10 -11.17
CA THR A 374 28.38 -2.07 -11.57
C THR A 374 27.79 -3.48 -11.59
N GLU A 375 28.36 -4.39 -12.40
CA GLU A 375 27.89 -5.79 -12.45
C GLU A 375 27.93 -6.47 -11.07
N GLU A 376 28.87 -6.09 -10.21
CA GLU A 376 28.95 -6.60 -8.84
C GLU A 376 27.77 -6.09 -7.97
N GLU A 377 27.40 -4.81 -8.08
CA GLU A 377 26.22 -4.26 -7.39
C GLU A 377 24.92 -4.89 -7.88
N LYS A 378 24.79 -5.12 -9.19
CA LYS A 378 23.66 -5.84 -9.77
C LYS A 378 23.54 -7.24 -9.18
N LYS A 379 24.67 -7.95 -9.07
CA LYS A 379 24.75 -9.30 -8.50
C LYS A 379 24.46 -9.32 -7.00
N GLN A 380 24.97 -8.35 -6.25
CA GLN A 380 24.72 -8.21 -4.81
C GLN A 380 23.30 -7.78 -4.50
N GLY A 381 22.61 -7.13 -5.44
CA GLY A 381 21.30 -6.55 -5.22
C GLY A 381 21.33 -5.38 -4.24
N MET A 382 22.49 -4.79 -4.00
CA MET A 382 22.69 -3.71 -3.03
C MET A 382 23.73 -2.72 -3.53
N PHE A 383 23.47 -1.44 -3.31
CA PHE A 383 24.43 -0.38 -3.64
C PHE A 383 24.19 0.86 -2.76
N THR A 384 25.22 1.69 -2.63
CA THR A 384 25.18 2.96 -1.90
C THR A 384 25.63 4.10 -2.80
N ARG A 385 24.89 5.22 -2.79
CA ARG A 385 25.21 6.45 -3.55
C ARG A 385 25.02 7.69 -2.72
N LYS A 386 25.79 8.74 -2.99
CA LYS A 386 25.53 10.06 -2.41
C LYS A 386 24.25 10.66 -3.00
N ILE A 387 23.38 11.15 -2.13
CA ILE A 387 22.15 11.86 -2.48
C ILE A 387 22.54 13.26 -2.95
N PRO A 388 22.25 13.65 -4.20
CA PRO A 388 22.42 15.03 -4.64
C PRO A 388 21.62 15.99 -3.75
N ALA A 389 22.21 17.14 -3.42
CA ALA A 389 21.59 18.09 -2.47
C ALA A 389 20.22 18.64 -2.94
N ASP A 390 19.93 18.54 -4.23
CA ASP A 390 18.72 18.98 -4.91
C ASP A 390 17.73 17.83 -5.21
N ALA A 391 18.07 16.59 -4.88
CA ALA A 391 17.22 15.43 -5.14
C ALA A 391 16.00 15.40 -4.19
N ALA A 392 14.81 15.28 -4.76
CA ALA A 392 13.54 15.18 -4.03
C ALA A 392 13.01 13.75 -3.96
N ASN A 393 13.37 12.95 -4.95
CA ASN A 393 13.03 11.54 -5.04
C ASN A 393 14.03 10.87 -5.98
N PHE A 394 14.03 9.55 -5.97
CA PHE A 394 14.78 8.76 -6.92
C PHE A 394 13.93 7.60 -7.42
N LYS A 395 14.14 7.20 -8.67
CA LYS A 395 13.59 5.99 -9.26
C LYS A 395 14.68 4.92 -9.29
N VAL A 396 14.35 3.74 -8.81
CA VAL A 396 15.21 2.55 -8.97
C VAL A 396 14.53 1.66 -9.99
N TYR A 397 15.26 1.28 -11.04
CA TYR A 397 14.76 0.44 -12.13
C TYR A 397 15.22 -1.00 -11.96
N PHE A 398 14.30 -1.92 -12.20
CA PHE A 398 14.47 -3.36 -12.05
C PHE A 398 14.08 -4.05 -13.34
N GLU A 399 14.85 -5.05 -13.76
CA GLU A 399 14.55 -5.90 -14.90
C GLU A 399 14.11 -7.27 -14.39
N ASN A 400 12.92 -7.73 -14.82
CA ASN A 400 12.44 -9.08 -14.50
C ASN A 400 13.03 -10.12 -15.47
N LYS A 401 12.72 -11.40 -15.26
CA LYS A 401 13.23 -12.50 -16.12
C LYS A 401 12.78 -12.42 -17.60
N TYR A 402 11.74 -11.63 -17.90
CA TYR A 402 11.25 -11.40 -19.25
C TYR A 402 11.98 -10.25 -19.95
N GLY A 403 12.97 -9.62 -19.30
CA GLY A 403 13.66 -8.43 -19.81
C GLY A 403 12.80 -7.16 -19.69
N ILE A 404 11.72 -7.19 -18.90
CA ILE A 404 10.76 -6.10 -18.81
C ILE A 404 11.04 -5.31 -17.55
N TRP A 405 11.16 -4.00 -17.73
CA TRP A 405 11.52 -3.12 -16.65
C TRP A 405 10.31 -2.74 -15.79
N THR A 406 10.56 -2.59 -14.49
CA THR A 406 9.67 -1.91 -13.54
C THR A 406 10.51 -0.95 -12.72
N HIS A 407 9.87 -0.08 -11.95
CA HIS A 407 10.60 0.84 -11.09
C HIS A 407 9.81 1.11 -9.81
N THR A 408 10.53 1.53 -8.79
CA THR A 408 9.95 2.12 -7.59
C THR A 408 10.40 3.56 -7.48
N MET A 409 9.43 4.45 -7.31
CA MET A 409 9.66 5.82 -6.86
C MET A 409 9.88 5.82 -5.35
N ILE A 410 11.04 6.26 -4.92
CA ILE A 410 11.33 6.47 -3.51
C ILE A 410 11.40 7.97 -3.27
N ARG A 411 10.50 8.47 -2.42
CA ARG A 411 10.55 9.87 -1.98
C ARG A 411 11.66 10.03 -0.96
N ILE A 412 12.55 10.97 -1.24
CA ILE A 412 13.46 11.50 -0.22
C ILE A 412 12.54 12.39 0.60
N GLU A 413 12.06 11.91 1.76
CA GLU A 413 11.32 12.77 2.66
C GLU A 413 12.17 14.03 2.89
N SER A 414 11.57 15.22 2.90
CA SER A 414 12.27 16.52 3.02
C SER A 414 13.30 16.58 4.16
N ASP A 415 13.18 15.67 5.11
CA ASP A 415 14.01 15.51 6.30
C ASP A 415 15.33 14.75 6.00
N SER A 416 15.50 14.16 4.82
CA SER A 416 16.67 13.36 4.38
C SER A 416 17.56 14.06 3.34
N ALA A 417 17.32 15.36 3.09
CA ALA A 417 18.28 16.19 2.36
C ALA A 417 19.62 16.25 3.14
N PRO A 418 20.78 16.19 2.46
CA PRO A 418 22.08 16.18 3.12
C PRO A 418 22.24 17.38 4.06
N GLY A 419 22.49 17.10 5.34
CA GLY A 419 23.07 18.07 6.28
C GLY A 419 22.12 18.91 7.12
N LYS A 420 20.91 18.46 7.49
CA LYS A 420 20.18 19.13 8.58
C LYS A 420 19.57 18.24 9.65
N TRP A 421 19.05 17.07 9.31
CA TRP A 421 18.34 16.28 10.31
C TRP A 421 18.50 14.76 10.14
N ASN A 422 18.69 14.04 11.25
CA ASN A 422 18.80 12.59 11.34
C ASN A 422 17.59 12.06 12.13
N ARG A 423 16.74 11.24 11.50
CA ARG A 423 15.73 10.50 12.25
C ARG A 423 16.39 9.37 13.04
N THR A 424 15.99 9.23 14.30
CA THR A 424 16.47 8.15 15.16
C THR A 424 15.93 6.83 14.60
N ILE A 425 16.81 5.86 14.36
CA ILE A 425 16.45 4.53 13.89
C ILE A 425 16.24 3.62 15.11
N PRO A 426 15.25 2.69 15.09
CA PRO A 426 15.15 1.66 16.10
C PRO A 426 16.46 0.87 16.22
N ASP A 427 16.97 0.72 17.44
CA ASP A 427 18.21 -0.03 17.73
C ASP A 427 17.99 -1.56 17.79
N SER A 428 16.75 -2.03 17.62
CA SER A 428 16.39 -3.43 17.59
C SER A 428 15.17 -3.72 16.71
N LYS A 429 15.06 -4.96 16.23
CA LYS A 429 13.89 -5.42 15.46
C LYS A 429 12.62 -5.38 16.30
N GLY A 430 12.70 -5.63 17.60
CA GLY A 430 11.56 -5.53 18.50
C GLY A 430 11.01 -4.11 18.59
N LYS A 431 11.87 -3.08 18.68
CA LYS A 431 11.43 -1.67 18.63
C LYS A 431 10.85 -1.30 17.27
N GLU A 432 11.40 -1.80 16.17
CA GLU A 432 10.78 -1.64 14.85
C GLU A 432 9.35 -2.22 14.83
N ASN A 433 9.17 -3.42 15.40
CA ASN A 433 7.85 -4.07 15.52
C ASN A 433 6.89 -3.28 16.43
N ILE A 434 7.39 -2.67 17.51
CA ILE A 434 6.59 -1.77 18.37
C ILE A 434 6.07 -0.58 17.56
N LEU A 435 6.95 0.07 16.79
CA LEU A 435 6.57 1.20 15.95
C LEU A 435 5.58 0.79 14.86
N ALA A 436 5.77 -0.37 14.23
CA ALA A 436 4.84 -0.93 13.26
C ALA A 436 3.44 -1.09 13.88
N ARG A 437 3.33 -1.76 15.03
CA ARG A 437 2.07 -1.94 15.78
C ARG A 437 1.42 -0.61 16.20
N ALA A 438 2.22 0.35 16.66
CA ALA A 438 1.71 1.69 16.98
C ALA A 438 1.13 2.40 15.74
N ARG A 439 1.75 2.21 14.57
CA ARG A 439 1.24 2.72 13.29
C ARG A 439 -0.04 2.01 12.86
N GLN A 440 -0.20 0.71 13.13
CA GLN A 440 -1.45 -0.01 12.84
C GLN A 440 -2.69 0.68 13.44
N MET A 441 -2.58 1.24 14.64
CA MET A 441 -3.68 2.00 15.26
C MET A 441 -3.70 3.48 14.88
N SER A 442 -2.55 4.16 14.80
CA SER A 442 -2.51 5.62 14.60
C SER A 442 -2.61 6.04 13.13
N ASP A 443 -2.29 5.16 12.20
CA ASP A 443 -2.36 5.40 10.76
C ASP A 443 -3.49 4.67 10.05
N MET A 444 -4.29 3.89 10.77
CA MET A 444 -5.43 3.16 10.21
C MET A 444 -6.36 4.10 9.43
N LYS A 445 -6.55 3.84 8.15
CA LYS A 445 -7.48 4.60 7.31
C LYS A 445 -8.80 3.85 7.18
N TRP A 446 -9.90 4.55 7.36
CA TRP A 446 -11.23 3.96 7.25
C TRP A 446 -12.29 5.02 6.98
N THR A 447 -13.34 4.66 6.24
CA THR A 447 -14.46 5.53 5.90
C THR A 447 -15.73 4.93 6.49
N PRO A 448 -16.34 5.54 7.51
CA PRO A 448 -17.55 5.01 8.12
C PRO A 448 -18.74 5.12 7.17
N VAL A 449 -19.58 4.08 7.11
CA VAL A 449 -20.79 4.09 6.27
C VAL A 449 -21.94 4.91 6.88
N ARG A 450 -21.88 5.17 8.20
CA ARG A 450 -22.82 5.98 8.99
C ARG A 450 -22.07 6.85 9.99
N ASP A 451 -22.73 7.84 10.58
CA ASP A 451 -22.11 8.68 11.60
C ASP A 451 -21.73 7.84 12.83
N VAL A 452 -20.52 8.03 13.36
CA VAL A 452 -20.02 7.28 14.53
C VAL A 452 -20.06 8.17 15.76
N PRO A 453 -20.75 7.78 16.85
CA PRO A 453 -20.81 8.59 18.05
C PRO A 453 -19.45 8.58 18.76
N PHE A 454 -19.02 9.72 19.29
CA PHE A 454 -17.84 9.77 20.16
C PHE A 454 -18.03 10.77 21.30
N TYR A 455 -17.20 10.62 22.34
CA TYR A 455 -17.22 11.53 23.48
C TYR A 455 -16.39 12.78 23.22
N ASN A 456 -17.05 13.94 23.16
CA ASN A 456 -16.41 15.24 23.12
C ASN A 456 -16.41 15.87 24.52
N LYS A 457 -15.23 16.24 25.05
CA LYS A 457 -15.10 16.80 26.40
C LYS A 457 -15.89 18.11 26.59
N THR A 458 -16.06 18.90 25.52
CA THR A 458 -16.72 20.21 25.58
C THR A 458 -18.21 20.10 25.27
N LYS A 459 -18.59 19.25 24.32
CA LYS A 459 -19.98 19.15 23.84
C LYS A 459 -20.77 17.96 24.42
N GLY A 460 -20.11 17.04 25.11
CA GLY A 460 -20.67 15.73 25.42
C GLY A 460 -20.78 14.89 24.15
N ARG A 461 -21.95 14.93 23.49
CA ARG A 461 -22.23 14.16 22.25
C ARG A 461 -21.66 14.85 21.05
N ASP A 462 -20.89 14.11 20.27
CA ASP A 462 -20.48 14.53 18.95
C ASP A 462 -20.33 13.32 18.04
N TRP A 463 -20.19 13.57 16.74
CA TRP A 463 -20.24 12.53 15.71
C TRP A 463 -19.10 12.67 14.72
N LEU A 464 -18.47 11.55 14.40
CA LEU A 464 -17.60 11.46 13.22
C LEU A 464 -18.50 11.27 11.99
N PRO A 465 -18.34 12.08 10.95
CA PRO A 465 -19.25 12.09 9.81
C PRO A 465 -19.10 10.84 8.93
N ALA A 466 -20.23 10.29 8.50
CA ALA A 466 -20.32 9.25 7.48
C ALA A 466 -19.62 9.68 6.18
N LYS A 467 -19.11 8.70 5.44
CA LYS A 467 -18.55 8.85 4.09
C LYS A 467 -17.35 9.81 4.00
N LYS A 468 -16.72 10.14 5.13
CA LYS A 468 -15.46 10.88 5.15
C LYS A 468 -14.32 9.96 5.56
N PRO A 469 -13.21 9.92 4.79
CA PRO A 469 -12.02 9.21 5.21
C PRO A 469 -11.51 9.73 6.56
N LEU A 470 -11.35 8.81 7.49
CA LEU A 470 -10.77 9.04 8.81
C LEU A 470 -9.40 8.37 8.90
N LYS A 471 -8.55 8.90 9.79
CA LYS A 471 -7.23 8.37 10.07
C LYS A 471 -7.07 8.19 11.58
N GLY A 472 -6.68 6.98 11.98
CA GLY A 472 -6.50 6.57 13.37
C GLY A 472 -7.66 5.72 13.91
N MET A 473 -7.36 4.90 14.91
CA MET A 473 -8.31 4.07 15.65
C MET A 473 -9.23 4.93 16.50
N LEU A 474 -10.49 4.51 16.63
CA LEU A 474 -11.48 5.21 17.43
C LEU A 474 -11.15 5.16 18.92
N TYR A 475 -11.17 6.31 19.60
CA TYR A 475 -11.06 6.37 21.04
C TYR A 475 -12.41 6.14 21.71
N SER A 476 -12.54 5.05 22.48
CA SER A 476 -13.70 4.81 23.33
C SER A 476 -13.35 3.88 24.49
N SER A 477 -13.75 4.26 25.72
CA SER A 477 -13.57 3.45 26.93
C SER A 477 -14.60 2.33 27.02
N VAL A 478 -14.50 1.36 26.11
CA VAL A 478 -15.42 0.23 25.95
C VAL A 478 -15.35 -0.83 27.07
N GLU A 479 -15.03 -0.43 28.31
CA GLU A 479 -15.03 -1.33 29.47
C GLU A 479 -16.38 -2.03 29.72
N PRO A 480 -17.56 -1.37 29.53
CA PRO A 480 -18.86 -2.03 29.75
C PRO A 480 -19.13 -3.20 28.81
N THR A 481 -18.64 -3.11 27.58
CA THR A 481 -18.89 -4.10 26.51
C THR A 481 -17.71 -5.02 26.25
N ASP A 482 -16.52 -4.64 26.71
CA ASP A 482 -15.27 -5.34 26.46
C ASP A 482 -15.02 -5.53 24.97
N THR A 483 -14.97 -4.43 24.24
CA THR A 483 -14.84 -4.42 22.77
C THR A 483 -13.62 -3.61 22.34
N PHE A 484 -12.48 -3.86 23.00
CA PHE A 484 -11.22 -3.16 22.78
C PHE A 484 -10.50 -3.67 21.54
N VAL A 485 -10.45 -2.83 20.50
CA VAL A 485 -9.78 -3.17 19.25
C VAL A 485 -8.27 -3.22 19.45
N GLY A 486 -7.63 -4.29 18.95
CA GLY A 486 -6.20 -4.58 19.11
C GLY A 486 -5.81 -5.10 20.50
N GLU A 487 -6.77 -5.24 21.42
CA GLU A 487 -6.62 -6.01 22.65
C GLU A 487 -7.38 -7.34 22.54
N ASN A 488 -8.70 -7.29 22.71
CA ASN A 488 -9.55 -8.47 22.70
C ASN A 488 -10.42 -8.59 21.45
N LEU A 489 -10.43 -7.57 20.59
CA LEU A 489 -11.01 -7.61 19.25
C LEU A 489 -9.90 -7.46 18.20
N SER A 490 -9.96 -8.27 17.14
CA SER A 490 -9.03 -8.16 16.01
C SER A 490 -9.29 -6.91 15.16
N PHE A 491 -8.31 -6.46 14.37
CA PHE A 491 -8.56 -5.41 13.39
C PHE A 491 -9.50 -5.88 12.29
N GLU A 492 -9.45 -7.15 11.91
CA GLU A 492 -10.37 -7.76 10.94
C GLU A 492 -11.83 -7.61 11.37
N THR A 493 -12.12 -7.91 12.65
CA THR A 493 -13.47 -7.69 13.20
C THR A 493 -13.84 -6.21 13.14
N PHE A 494 -12.92 -5.31 13.50
CA PHE A 494 -13.19 -3.87 13.44
C PHE A 494 -13.49 -3.39 12.01
N TYR A 495 -12.76 -3.86 11.00
CA TYR A 495 -13.03 -3.52 9.61
C TYR A 495 -14.39 -4.02 9.14
N SER A 496 -14.76 -5.24 9.51
CA SER A 496 -16.08 -5.79 9.16
C SER A 496 -17.24 -4.98 9.77
N VAL A 497 -17.08 -4.40 10.97
CA VAL A 497 -18.12 -3.54 11.57
C VAL A 497 -18.19 -2.17 10.92
N ILE A 498 -17.07 -1.63 10.42
CA ILE A 498 -17.07 -0.37 9.66
C ILE A 498 -17.84 -0.51 8.34
N ALA A 499 -17.69 -1.66 7.66
CA ALA A 499 -18.35 -1.90 6.39
C ALA A 499 -19.86 -2.21 6.53
N ASN A 500 -20.29 -2.66 7.72
CA ASN A 500 -21.66 -3.04 8.02
C ASN A 500 -22.47 -1.86 8.61
N PRO A 501 -23.42 -1.24 7.88
CA PRO A 501 -24.22 -0.13 8.39
C PRO A 501 -25.17 -0.51 9.55
N ASP A 502 -25.47 -1.79 9.73
CA ASP A 502 -26.27 -2.31 10.85
C ASP A 502 -25.41 -2.76 12.04
N SER A 503 -24.08 -2.55 11.98
CA SER A 503 -23.19 -2.93 13.07
C SER A 503 -23.45 -2.14 14.35
N ALA A 504 -23.06 -2.74 15.48
CA ALA A 504 -23.11 -2.13 16.79
C ALA A 504 -22.30 -0.83 16.88
N LEU A 505 -21.35 -0.58 15.95
CA LEU A 505 -20.63 0.69 15.85
C LEU A 505 -21.58 1.86 15.58
N TYR A 506 -22.63 1.61 14.80
CA TYR A 506 -23.61 2.61 14.37
C TYR A 506 -24.94 2.51 15.09
N THR A 507 -25.30 1.31 15.56
CA THR A 507 -26.64 1.02 16.11
C THR A 507 -26.67 0.94 17.64
N LYS A 508 -25.52 0.80 18.30
CA LYS A 508 -25.39 0.79 19.77
C LYS A 508 -24.47 1.93 20.20
N ASP A 509 -24.80 2.57 21.32
CA ASP A 509 -23.91 3.53 21.96
C ASP A 509 -23.77 3.21 23.45
N LEU A 510 -22.71 3.73 24.06
CA LEU A 510 -22.40 3.53 25.48
C LEU A 510 -22.80 4.74 26.32
N GLN A 511 -23.91 5.39 25.97
CA GLN A 511 -24.38 6.59 26.65
C GLN A 511 -24.47 6.37 28.17
N GLY A 512 -23.96 7.34 28.95
CA GLY A 512 -23.94 7.28 30.42
C GLY A 512 -22.62 6.76 31.00
N HIS A 513 -21.71 6.22 30.19
CA HIS A 513 -20.39 5.79 30.63
C HIS A 513 -19.30 6.84 30.34
N SER A 514 -18.41 7.06 31.31
CA SER A 514 -17.38 8.10 31.22
C SER A 514 -16.35 7.76 30.15
N ASN A 515 -16.16 8.64 29.17
CA ASN A 515 -15.20 8.50 28.07
C ASN A 515 -15.51 7.37 27.07
N SER A 516 -16.75 6.90 26.97
CA SER A 516 -17.13 5.78 26.11
C SER A 516 -18.49 5.98 25.46
N TRP A 517 -18.49 6.08 24.15
CA TRP A 517 -19.66 6.52 23.40
C TRP A 517 -19.86 5.65 22.17
N ALA A 518 -18.78 5.37 21.44
CA ALA A 518 -18.77 4.29 20.47
C ALA A 518 -18.75 2.93 21.16
N TYR A 519 -19.47 1.97 20.59
CA TYR A 519 -19.48 0.58 21.03
C TYR A 519 -18.12 -0.11 20.82
N PHE A 520 -17.31 0.34 19.87
CA PHE A 520 -15.96 -0.17 19.62
C PHE A 520 -14.93 0.94 19.82
N GLY A 521 -13.71 0.57 20.17
CA GLY A 521 -12.58 1.50 20.19
C GLY A 521 -11.42 0.99 21.00
N ALA A 522 -10.43 1.83 21.19
CA ALA A 522 -9.30 1.56 22.06
C ALA A 522 -8.98 2.80 22.91
N VAL A 523 -8.50 2.59 24.12
CA VAL A 523 -8.03 3.70 24.99
C VAL A 523 -6.51 3.72 25.08
N CYS A 524 -5.95 4.70 25.78
CA CYS A 524 -4.51 4.98 25.77
C CYS A 524 -3.64 3.80 26.19
N ASN A 525 -4.02 3.08 27.24
CA ASN A 525 -3.30 1.88 27.66
C ASN A 525 -3.40 0.75 26.63
N GLY A 526 -4.55 0.58 25.97
CA GLY A 526 -4.73 -0.41 24.91
C GLY A 526 -3.86 -0.13 23.70
N PHE A 527 -3.76 1.14 23.30
CA PHE A 527 -2.86 1.58 22.24
C PHE A 527 -1.40 1.21 22.54
N VAL A 528 -0.88 1.63 23.71
CA VAL A 528 0.53 1.39 24.04
C VAL A 528 0.78 -0.11 24.25
N ARG A 529 -0.14 -0.85 24.88
CA ARG A 529 -0.02 -2.31 25.05
C ARG A 529 -0.01 -3.05 23.72
N HIS A 530 -0.86 -2.64 22.78
CA HIS A 530 -0.85 -3.19 21.44
C HIS A 530 0.52 -2.97 20.77
N GLY A 531 1.07 -1.77 20.89
CA GLY A 531 2.44 -1.45 20.47
C GLY A 531 3.47 -2.41 21.06
N LEU A 532 3.43 -2.62 22.38
CA LEU A 532 4.35 -3.49 23.11
C LEU A 532 4.05 -4.99 23.01
N ASN A 533 3.00 -5.39 22.28
CA ASN A 533 2.48 -6.75 22.23
C ASN A 533 2.19 -7.35 23.63
N ILE A 534 1.76 -6.52 24.58
CA ILE A 534 1.37 -6.96 25.93
C ILE A 534 -0.10 -7.36 25.87
N ARG A 535 -0.34 -8.67 25.96
CA ARG A 535 -1.69 -9.20 25.88
C ARG A 535 -2.47 -8.89 27.15
N GLU A 536 -1.91 -9.06 28.34
CA GLU A 536 -2.63 -8.95 29.62
C GLU A 536 -3.19 -7.57 29.89
N ARG A 537 -4.38 -7.49 30.49
CA ARG A 537 -5.07 -6.22 30.70
C ARG A 537 -4.53 -5.47 31.91
N TYR A 538 -3.93 -4.31 31.65
CA TYR A 538 -3.50 -3.37 32.67
C TYR A 538 -4.18 -2.03 32.47
N ASN A 539 -4.95 -1.58 33.46
CA ASN A 539 -5.43 -0.20 33.48
C ASN A 539 -4.26 0.78 33.50
N THR A 540 -4.46 2.00 32.99
CA THR A 540 -3.42 3.05 32.98
C THR A 540 -2.81 3.29 34.37
N CYS A 541 -3.62 3.23 35.44
CA CYS A 541 -3.15 3.36 36.82
C CYS A 541 -2.20 2.23 37.28
N ARG A 542 -2.20 1.08 36.60
CA ARG A 542 -1.36 -0.09 36.90
C ARG A 542 -0.23 -0.28 35.91
N TRP A 543 0.06 0.74 35.10
CA TRP A 543 1.13 0.66 34.10
C TRP A 543 2.47 0.25 34.71
N VAL A 544 2.71 0.68 35.96
CA VAL A 544 3.92 0.38 36.73
C VAL A 544 4.07 -1.09 37.13
N GLN A 545 3.01 -1.89 37.01
CA GLN A 545 2.99 -3.32 37.39
C GLN A 545 3.25 -4.25 36.20
N ILE A 546 3.33 -3.70 34.99
CA ILE A 546 3.67 -4.49 33.81
C ILE A 546 5.08 -5.06 34.00
N PRO A 547 5.26 -6.39 33.95
CA PRO A 547 6.58 -7.01 34.06
C PRO A 547 7.56 -6.42 33.03
N GLY A 548 8.74 -6.00 33.47
CA GLY A 548 9.75 -5.36 32.60
C GLY A 548 9.51 -3.87 32.33
N MET A 549 8.50 -3.23 32.95
CA MET A 549 8.30 -1.78 32.84
C MET A 549 9.19 -1.05 33.85
N LYS A 550 10.14 -0.24 33.35
CA LYS A 550 11.12 0.47 34.16
C LYS A 550 10.92 1.97 34.10
N LYS A 551 10.83 2.63 35.25
CA LYS A 551 10.80 4.11 35.30
C LYS A 551 12.21 4.64 35.03
N ILE A 552 12.32 5.54 34.06
CA ILE A 552 13.57 6.18 33.64
C ILE A 552 13.71 7.56 34.28
N ALA A 553 12.61 8.30 34.41
CA ALA A 553 12.60 9.62 35.02
C ALA A 553 11.24 9.91 35.67
N GLU A 554 11.27 10.76 36.69
CA GLU A 554 10.05 11.28 37.32
C GLU A 554 9.41 12.38 36.47
N GLU A 555 8.18 12.75 36.82
CA GLU A 555 7.46 13.85 36.19
C GLU A 555 8.31 15.12 36.18
N GLY A 556 8.53 15.67 34.98
CA GLY A 556 9.29 16.90 34.77
C GLY A 556 10.80 16.80 34.95
N SER A 557 11.36 15.61 35.21
CA SER A 557 12.78 15.45 35.55
C SER A 557 13.65 14.91 34.40
N TYR A 558 13.08 14.62 33.22
CA TYR A 558 13.85 14.12 32.07
C TYR A 558 14.33 15.24 31.15
N SER A 559 15.51 15.03 30.57
CA SER A 559 16.07 15.89 29.53
C SER A 559 15.59 15.42 28.17
N VAL A 560 15.08 16.35 27.34
CA VAL A 560 14.66 16.06 25.96
C VAL A 560 15.77 15.34 25.20
N GLU A 561 17.03 15.77 25.33
CA GLU A 561 18.14 15.20 24.57
C GLU A 561 18.37 13.70 24.82
N ARG A 562 17.88 13.18 25.95
CA ARG A 562 17.99 11.76 26.35
C ARG A 562 16.79 10.90 25.97
N LEU A 563 15.81 11.46 25.27
CA LEU A 563 14.66 10.69 24.80
C LEU A 563 15.09 9.64 23.77
N LYS A 564 14.43 8.49 23.81
CA LYS A 564 14.61 7.36 22.90
C LYS A 564 13.29 6.93 22.29
N LEU A 565 13.36 6.29 21.13
CA LEU A 565 12.21 5.62 20.53
C LEU A 565 11.63 4.55 21.46
N CYS A 566 10.32 4.36 21.35
CA CYS A 566 9.54 3.40 22.13
C CYS A 566 9.52 3.65 23.65
N GLN A 567 10.05 4.78 24.12
CA GLN A 567 9.81 5.22 25.50
C GLN A 567 8.36 5.64 25.67
N ILE A 568 7.86 5.42 26.89
CA ILE A 568 6.46 5.59 27.24
C ILE A 568 6.34 6.79 28.17
N LEU A 569 5.48 7.71 27.79
CA LEU A 569 5.07 8.82 28.62
C LEU A 569 3.88 8.37 29.44
N HIS A 570 3.96 8.45 30.76
CA HIS A 570 2.87 8.05 31.65
C HIS A 570 2.57 9.13 32.68
N ALA A 571 1.36 9.68 32.66
CA ALA A 571 0.85 10.59 33.68
C ALA A 571 -0.09 9.84 34.63
N TYR A 572 0.17 9.94 35.94
CA TYR A 572 -0.65 9.34 36.99
C TYR A 572 -0.95 10.35 38.10
N GLY A 573 -2.24 10.62 38.35
CA GLY A 573 -2.69 11.50 39.44
C GLY A 573 -3.13 12.91 39.02
N LYS A 574 -3.71 13.67 39.97
CA LYS A 574 -4.27 15.04 39.76
C LYS A 574 -5.20 15.16 38.55
N GLY A 575 -6.11 14.20 38.38
CA GLY A 575 -7.23 14.28 37.43
C GLY A 575 -6.96 13.78 36.01
N THR A 576 -5.78 13.25 35.70
CA THR A 576 -5.46 12.72 34.36
C THR A 576 -4.65 11.41 34.46
N ASN A 577 -5.20 10.33 33.91
CA ASN A 577 -4.48 9.07 33.70
C ASN A 577 -4.32 8.88 32.18
N HIS A 578 -3.10 9.00 31.67
CA HIS A 578 -2.83 8.88 30.24
C HIS A 578 -1.47 8.23 29.98
N VAL A 579 -1.38 7.45 28.91
CA VAL A 579 -0.11 6.91 28.41
C VAL A 579 0.03 7.17 26.91
N ALA A 580 1.25 7.43 26.48
CA ALA A 580 1.59 7.72 25.10
C ALA A 580 2.96 7.12 24.75
N LEU A 581 3.24 6.94 23.46
CA LEU A 581 4.46 6.30 22.96
C LEU A 581 5.25 7.28 22.09
N ILE A 582 6.56 7.41 22.34
CA ILE A 582 7.44 8.16 21.45
C ILE A 582 7.75 7.30 20.22
N THR A 583 7.27 7.74 19.05
CA THR A 583 7.29 6.95 17.81
C THR A 583 8.22 7.49 16.74
N ASP A 584 8.67 8.73 16.86
CA ASP A 584 9.73 9.29 16.01
C ASP A 584 10.53 10.33 16.78
N ILE A 585 11.81 10.47 16.45
CA ILE A 585 12.68 11.51 16.99
C ILE A 585 13.58 11.99 15.86
N LEU A 586 13.45 13.28 15.51
CA LEU A 586 14.31 13.97 14.58
C LEU A 586 15.41 14.71 15.35
N ARG A 587 16.67 14.45 15.01
CA ARG A 587 17.86 15.10 15.57
C ARG A 587 18.53 15.97 14.51
N ASP A 588 19.33 16.96 14.89
CA ASP A 588 20.21 17.66 13.95
C ASP A 588 21.58 16.97 13.80
N GLU A 589 22.45 17.59 13.00
CA GLU A 589 23.84 17.19 12.79
C GLU A 589 24.69 17.15 14.07
N THR A 590 24.30 17.88 15.12
CA THR A 590 24.97 17.87 16.43
C THR A 590 24.44 16.77 17.36
N GLY A 591 23.40 16.05 16.93
CA GLY A 591 22.69 15.05 17.70
C GLY A 591 21.59 15.62 18.60
N SER A 592 21.36 16.94 18.59
CA SER A 592 20.31 17.58 19.39
C SER A 592 18.93 17.28 18.82
N ILE A 593 17.95 16.99 19.68
CA ILE A 593 16.57 16.72 19.26
C ILE A 593 15.89 18.00 18.79
N ARG A 594 15.16 17.89 17.69
CA ARG A 594 14.53 19.00 16.97
C ARG A 594 13.06 18.77 16.74
N GLN A 595 12.68 17.51 16.62
CA GLN A 595 11.28 17.13 16.60
C GLN A 595 11.09 15.81 17.34
N ILE A 596 9.99 15.71 18.05
CA ILE A 596 9.57 14.47 18.72
C ILE A 596 8.17 14.17 18.22
N GLU A 597 7.96 12.98 17.70
CA GLU A 597 6.62 12.49 17.36
C GLU A 597 6.15 11.55 18.47
N VAL A 598 4.96 11.85 18.99
CA VAL A 598 4.28 11.04 19.98
C VAL A 598 3.02 10.48 19.35
N SER A 599 2.86 9.17 19.40
CA SER A 599 1.62 8.49 19.05
C SER A 599 0.83 8.15 20.30
N GLU A 600 -0.48 8.38 20.26
CA GLU A 600 -1.34 8.24 21.42
C GLU A 600 -2.81 8.14 21.06
N ALA A 601 -3.57 7.55 21.98
CA ALA A 601 -5.02 7.51 21.88
C ALA A 601 -5.63 8.82 22.38
N LEU A 602 -6.01 9.70 21.46
CA LEU A 602 -6.74 10.93 21.76
C LEU A 602 -8.18 10.84 21.28
N ARG A 603 -9.02 11.75 21.77
CA ARG A 603 -10.40 11.87 21.27
C ARG A 603 -10.41 12.80 20.06
N PRO A 604 -11.15 12.49 18.99
CA PRO A 604 -11.92 11.25 18.78
C PRO A 604 -11.09 10.05 18.33
N LEU A 605 -9.90 10.28 17.77
CA LEU A 605 -9.09 9.26 17.10
C LEU A 605 -7.67 9.25 17.66
N HIS A 606 -7.06 8.07 17.62
CA HIS A 606 -5.64 7.90 17.87
C HIS A 606 -4.86 8.70 16.83
N ALA A 607 -3.83 9.41 17.27
CA ALA A 607 -3.14 10.37 16.43
C ALA A 607 -1.65 10.38 16.71
N ARG A 608 -0.91 10.88 15.72
CA ARG A 608 0.51 11.19 15.82
C ARG A 608 0.65 12.70 15.90
N ARG A 609 1.34 13.20 16.91
CA ARG A 609 1.59 14.64 17.11
C ARG A 609 3.08 14.89 17.12
N ARG A 610 3.50 15.90 16.35
CA ARG A 610 4.89 16.34 16.26
C ARG A 610 5.08 17.57 17.12
N PHE A 611 6.16 17.58 17.88
CA PHE A 611 6.48 18.65 18.81
C PHE A 611 7.92 19.09 18.63
N GLU A 612 8.14 20.40 18.66
CA GLU A 612 9.44 20.97 19.00
C GLU A 612 9.79 20.62 20.46
N PRO A 613 11.08 20.50 20.83
CA PRO A 613 11.54 20.14 22.18
C PRO A 613 10.83 20.88 23.31
N ARG A 614 10.68 22.20 23.16
CA ARG A 614 10.03 23.05 24.17
C ARG A 614 8.53 22.74 24.28
N ALA A 615 7.82 22.64 23.16
CA ALA A 615 6.40 22.33 23.15
C ALA A 615 6.11 20.92 23.69
N PHE A 616 7.03 19.97 23.45
CA PHE A 616 6.98 18.64 24.03
C PHE A 616 7.05 18.69 25.55
N LEU A 617 8.02 19.42 26.11
CA LEU A 617 8.14 19.60 27.56
C LEU A 617 6.91 20.29 28.15
N GLU A 618 6.43 21.36 27.54
CA GLU A 618 5.22 22.07 28.01
C GLU A 618 3.97 21.16 28.01
N MET A 619 3.83 20.27 27.03
CA MET A 619 2.72 19.32 26.95
C MET A 619 2.86 18.14 27.93
N TYR A 620 4.09 17.62 28.11
CA TYR A 620 4.36 16.37 28.82
C TYR A 620 5.12 16.54 30.14
N GLU A 621 5.30 17.76 30.66
CA GLU A 621 6.01 18.02 31.92
C GLU A 621 5.43 17.21 33.10
N ARG A 622 4.15 16.84 33.04
CA ARG A 622 3.45 16.06 34.08
C ARG A 622 3.49 14.54 33.87
N PHE A 623 4.28 14.06 32.92
CA PHE A 623 4.38 12.64 32.60
C PHE A 623 5.71 12.12 33.13
N ALA A 624 5.72 10.96 33.79
CA ALA A 624 6.94 10.22 34.03
C ALA A 624 7.37 9.49 32.75
N LEU A 625 8.66 9.26 32.60
CA LEU A 625 9.23 8.56 31.44
C LEU A 625 9.55 7.11 31.81
N TRP A 626 9.11 6.17 30.98
CA TRP A 626 9.26 4.74 31.19
C TRP A 626 9.85 4.05 29.97
N GLU A 627 10.46 2.89 30.19
CA GLU A 627 11.00 2.01 29.16
C GLU A 627 10.54 0.58 29.42
N TYR A 628 10.38 -0.19 28.35
CA TYR A 628 10.01 -1.60 28.43
C TYR A 628 11.23 -2.47 28.15
N GLU A 629 11.68 -3.22 29.15
CA GLU A 629 12.91 -4.03 29.09
C GLU A 629 12.84 -5.16 28.06
N PHE A 630 11.63 -5.59 27.68
CA PHE A 630 11.43 -6.62 26.65
C PHE A 630 11.12 -6.04 25.26
N ALA A 631 11.36 -4.74 25.05
CA ALA A 631 11.10 -4.09 23.78
C ALA A 631 11.77 -4.80 22.59
N ASP A 632 12.98 -5.34 22.79
CA ASP A 632 13.75 -6.02 21.74
C ASP A 632 13.17 -7.40 21.35
N GLN A 633 12.27 -7.95 22.18
CA GLN A 633 11.66 -9.27 21.99
C GLN A 633 10.26 -9.19 21.38
N VAL A 634 9.74 -7.99 21.12
CA VAL A 634 8.40 -7.82 20.57
C VAL A 634 8.33 -8.43 19.17
N PRO A 635 7.46 -9.43 18.93
CA PRO A 635 7.35 -10.07 17.63
C PRO A 635 6.67 -9.15 16.62
N MET A 636 6.95 -9.40 15.35
CA MET A 636 6.27 -8.77 14.22
C MET A 636 4.75 -8.90 14.39
N PRO A 637 3.96 -7.87 14.07
CA PRO A 637 2.50 -8.01 14.07
C PRO A 637 2.07 -9.16 13.16
N SER A 638 1.28 -10.09 13.70
CA SER A 638 0.74 -11.24 12.97
C SER A 638 -0.30 -10.85 11.93
N GLU A 639 -1.01 -9.74 12.17
CA GLU A 639 -1.91 -9.13 11.22
C GLU A 639 -1.11 -8.07 10.45
N GLN A 640 -0.82 -8.31 9.17
CA GLN A 640 -0.29 -7.26 8.29
C GLN A 640 -1.45 -6.32 7.94
N VAL A 641 -1.77 -5.38 8.83
CA VAL A 641 -2.80 -4.36 8.59
C VAL A 641 -2.50 -3.56 7.31
N ASP A 642 -1.24 -3.50 6.88
CA ASP A 642 -0.83 -2.85 5.63
C ASP A 642 -1.52 -3.44 4.39
N GLN A 643 -1.92 -4.72 4.40
CA GLN A 643 -2.70 -5.34 3.31
C GLN A 643 -4.18 -4.93 3.30
N LEU A 644 -4.67 -4.35 4.40
CA LEU A 644 -6.07 -3.89 4.55
C LEU A 644 -6.19 -2.36 4.45
N LEU A 645 -5.10 -1.64 4.22
CA LEU A 645 -5.10 -0.19 4.00
C LEU A 645 -5.53 0.10 2.55
N PHE A 646 -6.84 0.09 2.29
CA PHE A 646 -7.38 0.61 1.03
C PHE A 646 -6.94 2.08 0.85
N GLU A 647 -6.44 2.45 -0.34
CA GLU A 647 -5.93 3.81 -0.60
C GLU A 647 -6.94 4.90 -0.23
N ASP A 648 -8.24 4.61 -0.44
CA ASP A 648 -9.38 5.51 -0.16
C ASP A 648 -10.10 5.22 1.17
N GLY A 649 -9.65 4.23 1.94
CA GLY A 649 -10.26 3.81 3.22
C GLY A 649 -11.68 3.27 3.12
N CYS A 650 -12.21 3.06 1.91
CA CYS A 650 -13.56 2.54 1.68
C CYS A 650 -13.51 1.02 1.53
N LEU A 651 -14.16 0.30 2.45
CA LEU A 651 -14.35 -1.14 2.33
C LEU A 651 -15.55 -1.43 1.42
N PRO A 652 -15.48 -2.46 0.56
CA PRO A 652 -16.66 -2.93 -0.14
C PRO A 652 -17.71 -3.34 0.90
N MET A 653 -18.98 -3.01 0.61
CA MET A 653 -20.08 -3.45 1.46
C MET A 653 -20.15 -4.98 1.40
N PRO A 654 -20.15 -5.68 2.55
CA PRO A 654 -20.26 -7.13 2.56
C PRO A 654 -21.63 -7.55 2.01
N GLN A 655 -21.77 -8.76 1.48
CA GLN A 655 -23.08 -9.30 1.12
C GLN A 655 -23.83 -9.77 2.35
N ILE A 656 -23.10 -10.30 3.34
CA ILE A 656 -23.64 -10.73 4.64
C ILE A 656 -22.77 -10.21 5.79
N ALA A 657 -23.39 -9.83 6.90
CA ALA A 657 -22.65 -9.45 8.11
C ALA A 657 -23.42 -9.77 9.38
N VAL A 658 -22.72 -9.80 10.51
CA VAL A 658 -23.31 -9.78 11.85
C VAL A 658 -23.01 -8.44 12.53
N ASP A 659 -23.85 -8.01 13.47
CA ASP A 659 -23.74 -6.67 14.08
C ASP A 659 -22.46 -6.44 14.89
N HIS A 660 -21.84 -7.49 15.42
CA HIS A 660 -20.55 -7.37 16.12
C HIS A 660 -19.34 -7.62 15.21
N GLY A 661 -19.56 -7.90 13.91
CA GLY A 661 -18.52 -8.11 12.91
C GLY A 661 -18.07 -9.58 12.77
N ASN A 662 -17.24 -9.84 11.77
CA ASN A 662 -16.60 -11.13 11.53
C ASN A 662 -15.62 -11.46 12.67
N LYS A 663 -15.58 -12.73 13.06
CA LYS A 663 -14.85 -13.22 14.24
C LYS A 663 -15.22 -12.38 15.45
N SER A 664 -16.50 -12.32 15.79
CA SER A 664 -16.99 -11.62 16.97
C SER A 664 -17.49 -12.59 18.05
N ASN A 665 -17.65 -12.05 19.26
CA ASN A 665 -18.18 -12.79 20.41
C ASN A 665 -19.55 -12.23 20.80
N TYR A 666 -20.47 -13.15 21.06
CA TYR A 666 -21.79 -12.90 21.62
C TYR A 666 -21.93 -13.66 22.95
N ARG A 667 -22.77 -13.15 23.86
CA ARG A 667 -23.21 -13.90 25.04
C ARG A 667 -24.42 -14.75 24.71
N VAL A 668 -24.61 -15.86 25.43
CA VAL A 668 -25.87 -16.61 25.34
C VAL A 668 -27.02 -15.70 25.74
N GLY A 669 -28.04 -15.65 24.89
CA GLY A 669 -29.19 -14.75 25.02
C GLY A 669 -29.01 -13.39 24.34
N ASP A 670 -27.83 -13.05 23.83
CA ASP A 670 -27.67 -11.87 22.97
C ASP A 670 -28.37 -12.10 21.64
N ASP A 671 -29.03 -11.04 21.12
CA ASP A 671 -29.51 -11.02 19.75
C ASP A 671 -28.34 -10.85 18.79
N ILE A 672 -28.19 -11.81 17.89
CA ILE A 672 -27.24 -11.77 16.77
C ILE A 672 -27.99 -11.25 15.56
N VAL A 673 -27.66 -10.03 15.14
CA VAL A 673 -28.34 -9.40 13.99
C VAL A 673 -27.59 -9.75 12.71
N ILE A 674 -28.15 -10.69 11.96
CA ILE A 674 -27.64 -11.14 10.66
C ILE A 674 -28.25 -10.25 9.59
N SER A 675 -27.41 -9.55 8.84
CA SER A 675 -27.83 -8.59 7.79
C SER A 675 -27.37 -9.06 6.43
N ALA A 676 -28.20 -8.83 5.41
CA ALA A 676 -27.89 -9.05 4.01
C ALA A 676 -28.03 -7.74 3.22
N PHE A 677 -27.10 -7.49 2.30
CA PHE A 677 -27.00 -6.20 1.60
C PHE A 677 -27.17 -6.31 0.09
N SER A 678 -27.36 -7.52 -0.45
CA SER A 678 -27.60 -7.71 -1.88
C SER A 678 -29.05 -7.39 -2.26
N ASP A 679 -29.23 -6.86 -3.46
CA ASP A 679 -30.54 -6.62 -4.07
C ASP A 679 -31.03 -7.94 -4.68
N GLY A 680 -31.66 -8.80 -3.89
CA GLY A 680 -32.18 -10.10 -4.33
C GLY A 680 -32.53 -11.02 -3.16
N THR A 681 -32.93 -12.26 -3.44
CA THR A 681 -33.12 -13.28 -2.41
C THR A 681 -31.76 -13.77 -1.92
N ASN A 682 -31.44 -13.51 -0.66
CA ASN A 682 -30.20 -13.94 -0.02
C ASN A 682 -30.44 -15.25 0.71
N GLU A 683 -29.72 -16.31 0.33
CA GLU A 683 -29.76 -17.59 1.04
C GLU A 683 -28.49 -17.75 1.87
N ILE A 684 -28.63 -17.75 3.19
CA ILE A 684 -27.53 -17.75 4.15
C ILE A 684 -27.57 -19.03 4.95
N GLU A 685 -26.56 -19.88 4.81
CA GLU A 685 -26.43 -21.11 5.57
C GLU A 685 -25.74 -20.84 6.91
N LEU A 686 -26.44 -21.15 8.01
CA LEU A 686 -25.91 -21.03 9.37
C LEU A 686 -25.39 -22.39 9.84
N TYR A 687 -24.09 -22.47 10.10
CA TYR A 687 -23.40 -23.64 10.61
C TYR A 687 -22.99 -23.47 12.07
N ASN A 688 -22.96 -24.57 12.82
CA ASN A 688 -22.22 -24.70 14.08
C ASN A 688 -21.13 -25.77 13.91
N GLY A 689 -19.86 -25.34 13.88
CA GLY A 689 -18.78 -26.18 13.37
C GLY A 689 -19.06 -26.59 11.92
N GLU A 690 -19.11 -27.90 11.67
CA GLU A 690 -19.42 -28.48 10.35
C GLU A 690 -20.92 -28.80 10.16
N THR A 691 -21.73 -28.62 11.20
CA THR A 691 -23.16 -28.98 11.16
C THR A 691 -23.99 -27.79 10.66
N LEU A 692 -24.63 -27.94 9.52
CA LEU A 692 -25.65 -26.99 9.03
C LEU A 692 -26.85 -27.03 9.97
N LEU A 693 -27.21 -25.88 10.54
CA LEU A 693 -28.36 -25.74 11.43
C LEU A 693 -29.62 -25.33 10.68
N GLU A 694 -29.50 -24.30 9.82
CA GLU A 694 -30.61 -23.78 9.03
C GLU A 694 -30.11 -22.97 7.82
N THR A 695 -30.99 -22.77 6.85
CA THR A 695 -30.82 -21.76 5.78
C THR A 695 -31.76 -20.60 6.05
N ILE A 696 -31.20 -19.42 6.26
CA ILE A 696 -31.90 -18.16 6.47
C ILE A 696 -32.11 -17.50 5.12
N VAL A 697 -33.36 -17.16 4.81
CA VAL A 697 -33.72 -16.44 3.58
C VAL A 697 -34.06 -14.99 3.92
N ILE A 698 -33.37 -14.04 3.29
CA ILE A 698 -33.62 -12.60 3.43
C ILE A 698 -33.92 -12.01 2.05
N GLU A 699 -35.14 -11.52 1.85
CA GLU A 699 -35.56 -10.89 0.59
C GLU A 699 -35.05 -9.45 0.49
N GLY A 700 -34.29 -9.17 -0.56
CA GLY A 700 -33.62 -7.90 -0.77
C GLY A 700 -32.64 -7.57 0.35
N ARG A 701 -32.43 -6.28 0.59
CA ARG A 701 -31.66 -5.81 1.74
C ARG A 701 -32.50 -5.94 3.00
N GLY A 702 -32.02 -6.66 3.99
CA GLY A 702 -32.77 -6.93 5.20
C GLY A 702 -31.92 -7.50 6.32
N LYS A 703 -32.54 -7.78 7.46
CA LYS A 703 -31.87 -8.37 8.61
C LYS A 703 -32.81 -9.24 9.43
N VAL A 704 -32.24 -10.23 10.09
CA VAL A 704 -32.93 -11.11 11.04
C VAL A 704 -32.13 -11.15 12.35
N ALA A 705 -32.83 -11.17 13.48
CA ALA A 705 -32.21 -11.41 14.78
C ALA A 705 -32.34 -12.89 15.14
N LYS A 706 -31.26 -13.49 15.64
CA LYS A 706 -31.22 -14.86 16.13
C LYS A 706 -30.60 -14.88 17.51
N GLN A 707 -31.18 -15.68 18.41
CA GLN A 707 -30.50 -16.09 19.64
C GLN A 707 -30.05 -17.53 19.43
N LEU A 708 -28.77 -17.78 19.59
CA LEU A 708 -28.18 -19.10 19.40
C LEU A 708 -27.65 -19.62 20.73
N PRO A 709 -27.67 -20.95 20.95
CA PRO A 709 -27.03 -21.53 22.11
C PRO A 709 -25.51 -21.36 22.03
N ARG A 710 -24.79 -21.77 23.07
CA ARG A 710 -23.32 -21.76 23.05
C ARG A 710 -22.79 -22.56 21.85
N GLY A 711 -21.83 -21.98 21.12
CA GLY A 711 -21.25 -22.62 19.93
C GLY A 711 -20.34 -21.72 19.10
N TYR A 712 -19.72 -22.32 18.08
CA TYR A 712 -18.90 -21.63 17.10
C TYR A 712 -19.62 -21.65 15.76
N TYR A 713 -20.04 -20.48 15.31
CA TYR A 713 -20.92 -20.36 14.18
C TYR A 713 -20.21 -19.81 12.95
N SER A 714 -20.70 -20.20 11.78
CA SER A 714 -20.37 -19.52 10.54
C SER A 714 -21.61 -19.35 9.66
N LEU A 715 -21.70 -18.22 8.99
CA LEU A 715 -22.70 -17.91 7.98
C LEU A 715 -22.03 -18.00 6.62
N HIS A 716 -22.67 -18.67 5.67
CA HIS A 716 -22.18 -18.81 4.30
C HIS A 716 -23.25 -18.28 3.35
N HIS A 717 -22.94 -17.24 2.59
CA HIS A 717 -23.85 -16.72 1.58
C HIS A 717 -23.76 -17.59 0.33
N LYS A 718 -24.82 -18.33 0.00
CA LYS A 718 -24.77 -19.35 -1.06
C LYS A 718 -24.37 -18.79 -2.43
N GLN A 719 -24.83 -17.59 -2.76
CA GLN A 719 -24.63 -17.01 -4.08
C GLN A 719 -23.21 -16.47 -4.28
N THR A 720 -22.55 -15.99 -3.22
CA THR A 720 -21.24 -15.34 -3.32
C THR A 720 -20.11 -16.14 -2.69
N GLY A 721 -20.41 -17.17 -1.90
CA GLY A 721 -19.44 -17.90 -1.09
C GLY A 721 -18.87 -17.10 0.08
N GLU A 722 -19.38 -15.89 0.34
CA GLU A 722 -18.91 -15.07 1.45
C GLU A 722 -19.19 -15.74 2.79
N LYS A 723 -18.21 -15.68 3.71
CA LYS A 723 -18.26 -16.37 4.99
C LYS A 723 -18.06 -15.39 6.15
N VAL A 724 -18.93 -15.45 7.15
CA VAL A 724 -18.81 -14.70 8.40
C VAL A 724 -18.79 -15.67 9.58
N GLU A 725 -17.79 -15.56 10.44
CA GLU A 725 -17.60 -16.40 11.62
C GLU A 725 -17.91 -15.60 12.89
N PHE A 726 -18.46 -16.26 13.90
CA PHE A 726 -18.60 -15.69 15.24
C PHE A 726 -18.74 -16.83 16.26
N CYS A 727 -18.72 -16.51 17.55
CA CYS A 727 -19.09 -17.49 18.56
C CYS A 727 -20.06 -16.91 19.57
N VAL A 728 -20.92 -17.79 20.07
CA VAL A 728 -21.76 -17.49 21.22
C VAL A 728 -21.15 -18.21 22.40
N THR A 729 -20.68 -17.44 23.36
CA THR A 729 -20.09 -17.95 24.58
C THR A 729 -21.02 -17.66 25.74
N GLU A 730 -21.35 -18.67 26.50
CA GLU A 730 -21.71 -18.46 27.90
C GLU A 730 -20.41 -18.70 28.67
N PRO A 731 -19.84 -17.68 29.31
CA PRO A 731 -18.70 -17.91 30.16
C PRO A 731 -19.18 -18.64 31.42
N ILE A 732 -19.41 -19.95 31.28
CA ILE A 732 -19.74 -20.87 32.36
C ILE A 732 -18.48 -21.07 33.15
N ILE A 733 -18.42 -20.38 34.27
CA ILE A 733 -17.49 -20.70 35.33
C ILE A 733 -18.24 -21.57 36.31
N CYS A 734 -17.91 -22.86 36.34
CA CYS A 734 -18.14 -23.60 37.56
C CYS A 734 -17.11 -23.10 38.56
N TYR A 735 -17.57 -22.47 39.63
CA TYR A 735 -16.71 -22.18 40.76
C TYR A 735 -17.20 -22.90 42.01
N THR A 736 -16.27 -23.42 42.79
CA THR A 736 -16.54 -23.91 44.13
C THR A 736 -15.74 -23.09 45.12
N VAL A 737 -16.32 -22.90 46.31
CA VAL A 737 -15.64 -22.27 47.44
C VAL A 737 -15.54 -23.32 48.54
N GLU A 738 -14.34 -23.84 48.76
CA GLU A 738 -14.08 -24.84 49.80
C GLU A 738 -12.91 -24.39 50.67
N ASN A 739 -13.11 -24.35 51.99
CA ASN A 739 -12.09 -23.95 52.97
C ASN A 739 -11.43 -22.58 52.66
N GLY A 740 -12.22 -21.62 52.18
CA GLY A 740 -11.70 -20.30 51.79
C GLY A 740 -10.88 -20.31 50.51
N ILE A 741 -10.97 -21.35 49.67
CA ILE A 741 -10.33 -21.42 48.36
C ILE A 741 -11.41 -21.40 47.27
N LEU A 742 -11.37 -20.39 46.42
CA LEU A 742 -12.12 -20.32 45.17
C LEU A 742 -11.43 -21.22 44.16
N THR A 743 -12.09 -22.31 43.77
CA THR A 743 -11.70 -23.09 42.60
C THR A 743 -12.52 -22.60 41.42
N VAL A 744 -11.89 -22.00 40.42
CA VAL A 744 -12.52 -21.67 39.14
C VAL A 744 -12.13 -22.77 38.15
N THR A 745 -13.14 -23.42 37.57
CA THR A 745 -12.94 -24.38 36.48
C THR A 745 -13.54 -23.79 35.22
N ALA A 746 -12.68 -23.50 34.24
CA ALA A 746 -13.10 -23.28 32.87
C ALA A 746 -13.72 -24.59 32.37
N ASP A 747 -14.93 -24.54 31.80
CA ASP A 747 -15.60 -25.75 31.33
C ASP A 747 -14.70 -26.56 30.38
N ALA A 748 -14.23 -27.71 30.85
CA ALA A 748 -13.33 -28.60 30.14
C ALA A 748 -13.93 -29.19 28.84
N LYS A 749 -15.23 -28.96 28.59
CA LYS A 749 -15.92 -29.39 27.35
C LYS A 749 -15.70 -28.47 26.16
N ASP A 750 -15.07 -27.32 26.34
CA ASP A 750 -14.65 -26.46 25.24
C ASP A 750 -13.12 -26.48 25.10
N PRO A 751 -12.57 -27.45 24.36
CA PRO A 751 -11.12 -27.58 24.16
C PRO A 751 -10.50 -26.38 23.41
N GLN A 752 -11.32 -25.40 22.99
CA GLN A 752 -10.90 -24.25 22.18
C GLN A 752 -10.90 -22.92 22.95
N SER A 753 -11.30 -22.92 24.23
CA SER A 753 -11.25 -21.75 25.10
C SER A 753 -10.12 -21.87 26.12
N THR A 754 -9.12 -20.98 26.04
CA THR A 754 -7.96 -20.97 26.95
C THR A 754 -8.13 -19.89 28.02
N LEU A 755 -8.01 -20.24 29.30
CA LEU A 755 -8.00 -19.22 30.35
C LEU A 755 -6.70 -18.40 30.26
N ARG A 756 -6.83 -17.06 30.30
CA ARG A 756 -5.69 -16.15 30.18
C ARG A 756 -5.22 -15.57 31.50
N HIS A 757 -6.08 -14.84 32.20
CA HIS A 757 -5.74 -14.19 33.47
C HIS A 757 -7.00 -13.87 34.28
N MET A 758 -6.79 -13.49 35.55
CA MET A 758 -7.83 -13.11 36.48
C MET A 758 -7.50 -11.76 37.12
N GLU A 759 -8.50 -10.90 37.18
CA GLU A 759 -8.48 -9.65 37.94
C GLU A 759 -9.34 -9.80 39.20
N PHE A 760 -8.73 -9.61 40.36
CA PHE A 760 -9.40 -9.60 41.66
C PHE A 760 -9.84 -8.18 42.02
N ARG A 761 -11.07 -7.88 42.47
CA ARG A 761 -11.48 -6.55 42.98
C ARG A 761 -12.02 -6.66 44.41
N SER A 762 -11.30 -6.13 45.42
CA SER A 762 -11.77 -6.01 46.81
C SER A 762 -12.36 -4.62 47.10
N MET A 763 -13.61 -4.58 47.59
CA MET A 763 -14.33 -3.34 47.97
C MET A 763 -14.05 -2.87 49.40
N SER A 764 -13.56 -3.74 50.28
CA SER A 764 -13.57 -3.52 51.74
C SER A 764 -12.30 -2.85 52.29
N HIS A 765 -11.16 -2.98 51.60
CA HIS A 765 -9.89 -2.37 52.04
C HIS A 765 -9.96 -0.83 52.17
N LEU A 766 -10.78 -0.17 51.35
CA LEU A 766 -11.06 1.26 51.46
C LEU A 766 -11.79 1.63 52.75
N GLN A 767 -12.85 0.88 53.06
CA GLN A 767 -13.67 1.13 54.22
C GLN A 767 -12.85 0.94 55.49
N ARG A 768 -11.92 -0.03 55.47
CA ARG A 768 -10.95 -0.27 56.54
C ARG A 768 -9.90 0.83 56.67
N LYS A 769 -9.21 1.27 55.60
CA LYS A 769 -8.23 2.38 55.68
C LYS A 769 -8.87 3.69 56.13
N LYS A 770 -10.08 3.97 55.67
CA LYS A 770 -10.86 5.14 56.08
C LYS A 770 -11.27 5.06 57.55
N LYS A 771 -11.60 3.85 58.05
CA LYS A 771 -11.89 3.59 59.47
C LYS A 771 -10.63 3.65 60.34
N GLU A 772 -9.47 3.28 59.81
CA GLU A 772 -8.18 3.24 60.53
C GLU A 772 -7.37 4.56 60.42
N GLY A 773 -7.82 5.53 59.62
CA GLY A 773 -7.10 6.80 59.40
C GLY A 773 -5.78 6.66 58.63
N ARG A 774 -5.59 5.55 57.90
CA ARG A 774 -4.34 5.18 57.19
C ARG A 774 -4.43 5.43 55.68
N GLU A 775 -5.26 6.39 55.28
CA GLU A 775 -5.52 6.74 53.89
C GLU A 775 -4.28 7.27 53.12
N ASN A 776 -3.21 7.65 53.83
CA ASN A 776 -1.98 8.19 53.26
C ASN A 776 -0.76 7.24 53.32
N GLU A 777 -0.89 6.01 53.81
CA GLU A 777 0.24 5.06 53.81
C GLU A 777 0.45 4.44 52.42
N PRO A 778 1.70 4.43 51.89
CA PRO A 778 2.01 3.83 50.59
C PRO A 778 2.00 2.30 50.68
N ASP A 779 1.14 1.67 49.89
CA ASP A 779 1.07 0.21 49.77
C ASP A 779 2.07 -0.33 48.73
N THR A 780 2.49 -1.59 48.88
CA THR A 780 2.97 -2.45 47.79
C THR A 780 1.85 -2.90 46.83
N VAL A 781 0.61 -2.41 47.03
CA VAL A 781 -0.61 -2.80 46.31
C VAL A 781 -1.48 -1.55 46.05
N PHE A 782 -1.63 -1.12 44.79
CA PHE A 782 -2.13 0.23 44.45
C PHE A 782 -3.67 0.37 44.45
N TYR A 783 -4.12 1.53 44.95
CA TYR A 783 -5.50 2.04 45.00
C TYR A 783 -5.95 2.63 43.65
N ASP A 784 -7.12 2.24 43.11
CA ASP A 784 -7.77 2.96 42.00
C ASP A 784 -8.83 3.95 42.54
N PRO A 785 -8.61 5.27 42.44
CA PRO A 785 -9.52 6.28 42.97
C PRO A 785 -10.90 6.30 42.32
N ARG A 786 -11.06 5.70 41.14
CA ARG A 786 -12.33 5.74 40.39
C ARG A 786 -13.29 4.63 40.80
N CYS A 787 -12.79 3.50 41.30
CA CYS A 787 -13.62 2.37 41.70
C CYS A 787 -13.51 2.01 43.19
N GLY A 788 -12.63 2.67 43.95
CA GLY A 788 -12.54 2.47 45.40
C GLY A 788 -12.22 1.02 45.79
N ALA A 789 -11.45 0.32 44.96
CA ALA A 789 -11.16 -1.11 45.13
C ALA A 789 -9.68 -1.43 44.90
N LEU A 790 -9.22 -2.48 45.58
CA LEU A 790 -7.90 -3.07 45.42
C LEU A 790 -7.96 -4.13 44.34
N VAL A 791 -7.02 -4.09 43.37
CA VAL A 791 -7.05 -5.06 42.27
C VAL A 791 -5.72 -5.72 41.99
N GLN A 792 -5.72 -7.06 42.05
CA GLN A 792 -4.56 -7.92 41.79
C GLN A 792 -4.78 -8.69 40.50
N VAL A 793 -3.80 -8.66 39.60
CA VAL A 793 -3.76 -9.50 38.39
C VAL A 793 -2.89 -10.71 38.71
N ASN A 794 -3.48 -11.90 38.71
CA ASN A 794 -2.72 -13.13 38.90
C ASN A 794 -2.47 -13.78 37.55
N LEU A 795 -1.19 -13.92 37.20
CA LEU A 795 -0.77 -14.68 36.02
C LEU A 795 -0.85 -16.17 36.33
N LEU A 796 -1.47 -16.90 35.42
CA LEU A 796 -1.67 -18.33 35.54
C LEU A 796 -0.39 -19.08 35.18
N SER A 797 -0.03 -20.09 35.97
CA SER A 797 1.04 -21.03 35.62
C SER A 797 0.67 -21.84 34.37
N SER A 798 1.68 -22.41 33.71
CA SER A 798 1.47 -23.24 32.52
C SER A 798 0.58 -24.46 32.79
N GLU A 799 0.65 -25.04 34.00
CA GLU A 799 -0.16 -26.19 34.39
C GLU A 799 -1.62 -25.81 34.65
N GLU A 800 -1.84 -24.67 35.29
CA GLU A 800 -3.18 -24.14 35.48
C GLU A 800 -3.84 -23.81 34.12
N LYS A 801 -3.11 -23.17 33.19
CA LYS A 801 -3.59 -22.93 31.80
C LYS A 801 -3.96 -24.23 31.08
N LYS A 802 -3.19 -25.30 31.31
CA LYS A 802 -3.39 -26.61 30.68
C LYS A 802 -4.59 -27.37 31.26
N THR A 803 -4.77 -27.30 32.58
CA THR A 803 -5.85 -28.03 33.28
C THR A 803 -7.19 -27.30 33.23
N GLY A 804 -7.18 -25.99 32.95
CA GLY A 804 -8.39 -25.17 32.99
C GLY A 804 -8.95 -25.02 34.41
N MET A 805 -8.19 -25.41 35.44
CA MET A 805 -8.59 -25.34 36.85
C MET A 805 -7.62 -24.46 37.63
N PHE A 806 -8.17 -23.56 38.44
CA PHE A 806 -7.43 -22.52 39.13
C PHE A 806 -7.91 -22.44 40.56
N ARG A 807 -6.99 -22.33 41.52
CA ARG A 807 -7.32 -22.26 42.95
C ARG A 807 -6.74 -21.00 43.55
N PHE A 808 -7.59 -20.20 44.19
CA PHE A 808 -7.17 -18.97 44.83
C PHE A 808 -7.75 -18.84 46.23
N PRO A 809 -6.95 -18.49 47.26
CA PRO A 809 -7.49 -18.19 48.58
C PRO A 809 -8.38 -16.95 48.48
N ILE A 810 -9.65 -17.10 48.84
CA ILE A 810 -10.61 -16.00 48.92
C ILE A 810 -10.23 -15.16 50.13
N PRO A 811 -10.00 -13.86 49.96
CA PRO A 811 -9.81 -12.97 51.10
C PRO A 811 -11.05 -12.98 52.00
N GLU A 812 -10.86 -12.83 53.31
CA GLU A 812 -11.92 -12.94 54.35
C GLU A 812 -13.12 -11.98 54.15
N GLU A 813 -13.01 -11.00 53.25
CA GLU A 813 -14.04 -10.00 52.96
C GLU A 813 -14.40 -10.07 51.47
N GLY A 814 -15.71 -10.23 51.17
CA GLY A 814 -16.25 -10.55 49.84
C GLY A 814 -15.63 -9.80 48.66
N ALA A 815 -15.52 -10.50 47.52
CA ALA A 815 -14.73 -10.04 46.38
C ALA A 815 -15.43 -10.29 45.05
N ASN A 816 -15.19 -9.36 44.11
CA ASN A 816 -15.59 -9.52 42.72
C ASN A 816 -14.37 -9.96 41.89
N PHE A 817 -14.51 -11.02 41.10
CA PHE A 817 -13.45 -11.51 40.21
C PHE A 817 -13.86 -11.30 38.76
N LYS A 818 -12.98 -10.73 37.94
CA LYS A 818 -13.07 -10.76 36.48
C LYS A 818 -12.15 -11.86 35.97
N VAL A 819 -12.72 -12.84 35.28
CA VAL A 819 -11.97 -13.97 34.72
C VAL A 819 -12.02 -13.86 33.21
N TYR A 820 -10.85 -13.82 32.54
CA TYR A 820 -10.74 -13.63 31.10
C TYR A 820 -10.36 -14.91 30.36
N PHE A 821 -11.10 -15.21 29.29
CA PHE A 821 -10.93 -16.37 28.42
C PHE A 821 -10.59 -15.90 27.01
N GLU A 822 -9.72 -16.62 26.31
CA GLU A 822 -9.46 -16.44 24.88
C GLU A 822 -10.03 -17.62 24.10
N ASN A 823 -10.83 -17.36 23.07
CA ASN A 823 -11.35 -18.39 22.18
C ASN A 823 -10.37 -18.72 21.03
N LYS A 824 -10.73 -19.67 20.16
CA LYS A 824 -9.91 -20.06 18.99
C LYS A 824 -9.57 -18.94 18.01
N TYR A 825 -10.34 -17.86 18.00
CA TYR A 825 -10.12 -16.71 17.12
C TYR A 825 -9.18 -15.67 17.77
N GLY A 826 -8.69 -15.92 18.99
CA GLY A 826 -7.87 -14.97 19.73
C GLY A 826 -8.67 -13.87 20.43
N ILE A 827 -10.01 -13.94 20.42
CA ILE A 827 -10.90 -12.91 20.96
C ILE A 827 -11.16 -13.21 22.43
N TRP A 828 -11.10 -12.18 23.28
CA TRP A 828 -11.31 -12.38 24.72
C TRP A 828 -12.74 -12.10 25.15
N THR A 829 -13.18 -12.87 26.13
CA THR A 829 -14.45 -12.71 26.85
C THR A 829 -14.15 -12.75 28.34
N HIS A 830 -15.03 -12.17 29.17
CA HIS A 830 -14.88 -12.24 30.62
C HIS A 830 -16.20 -12.54 31.34
N THR A 831 -16.07 -13.15 32.51
CA THR A 831 -17.14 -13.27 33.51
C THR A 831 -16.79 -12.53 34.78
N MET A 832 -17.81 -11.86 35.32
CA MET A 832 -17.82 -11.37 36.70
C MET A 832 -18.29 -12.49 37.63
N ILE A 833 -17.46 -12.89 38.60
CA ILE A 833 -17.87 -13.72 39.73
C ILE A 833 -18.02 -12.80 40.94
N THR A 834 -19.19 -12.78 41.55
CA THR A 834 -19.43 -12.08 42.82
C THR A 834 -19.60 -13.14 43.91
N LEU A 835 -18.68 -13.15 44.88
CA LEU A 835 -18.72 -14.06 46.04
C LEU A 835 -19.36 -13.42 47.26
#